data_AF-A0A956H2L4-F1
#
_entry.id   AF-A0A956H2L4-F1
#
_cell.length_a   1.000
_cell.length_b   1.000
_cell.length_c   1.000
_cell.angle_alpha   90.00
_cell.angle_beta   90.00
_cell.angle_gamma   90.00
#
_symmetry.space_group_name_H-M   'P 1'
#
loop_
_entity.id
_entity.type
_entity.pdbx_description
1 polymer ?
#
loop_
_entity_poly.entity_id
_entity_poly.type
_entity_poly.pdbx_seq_one_letter_code
_entity_poly.pdbx_strand_id
1 'polypeptide(L)'
;MKVLKPSKLSVLNRCFEHRRRYYMGVSVLAFIPLEDAPVLLPEAAMWVFAGERLGAEALDVGIPKARGEFLVDGKAFAPGGAPAAGVPVRAAVGPIDKQLYVQGDRYWSGLGATEPMAFTEMPLGWAQAYGGEGYTRNPLGKGFAEIEVEGTKLRPLPNLEDPRQLVSSPRDRPEPAGFGPIDISWPQRTALAGTHDQHWLENLFPGFAADVDWGLHNLAPRDQQREGFWQGGEPFRFDNLHPSKAVVGELPRFRARVFISRSHRIGEPRPPAAEIKAGYKAPPKALEEIPLALQTLWFFPDAELGVLIWQGSTLVAEEDGADILHLVAAAEHADRPRSIERYLEVATSRFDKDFAPIAALREWELLPEDLGPAPGPADEDAVLNKIENLAGQNMHRRMAAEAEKGRAYVASFGLDPDIHGPAKVGPPTPPPSPQEIPALLEELKRKEIAERAEMEAKQKAAQAEIDKMVDEAGIDGFNSEVLHEEQKQTQIGPPTWTAAALHAMLEKEAIATRSHGFIVEELEEMLVDEKLHAHWDEVERQMFASYRLQAHRQTPAPAMAMELREPTRARVQAAVAGGEDFAKLNMTGADLSGMSLVGADLRGAFFESANLDGADLSNAILSGATLAHASLRGTKLDGAKLDGVNLGKARLTETSLRGCNLEKAVLEEAVLERAVLDGCNCEGISLLRAKFDGVSAREIVGVRLLFLEVELAAVDFGGARMFQATFIANDLRGSRFAGANLASTTFLNSKLDGVDFSGADLTNVRCVEGTTMAGAVFTGATLVSANLRGMPLAGADFRKATLDKADLCECDLAGAKFYQAVARGTKFEVADLRGAELMSANFMHASFARATIYGADLRGANLHGTDMARVRSDSAVQLDGALLTKVRIHPRHVEQTPEGS
;
A
#
# COMPACT_ATOMS: atom_id res chain seq x y z
N MET A 1 13.87 -7.46 -0.01
CA MET A 1 13.62 -8.59 0.92
C MET A 1 12.12 -8.74 1.19
N LYS A 2 11.55 -9.94 1.05
CA LYS A 2 10.15 -10.25 1.45
C LYS A 2 10.14 -10.90 2.84
N VAL A 3 9.32 -10.39 3.74
CA VAL A 3 9.22 -10.85 5.14
C VAL A 3 7.97 -11.70 5.33
N LEU A 4 8.13 -12.90 5.88
CA LEU A 4 7.06 -13.82 6.26
C LEU A 4 7.07 -13.98 7.79
N LYS A 5 6.00 -13.58 8.47
CA LYS A 5 5.90 -13.62 9.92
C LYS A 5 4.42 -13.75 10.35
N PRO A 6 4.12 -14.30 11.54
CA PRO A 6 2.77 -14.25 12.10
C PRO A 6 2.40 -12.82 12.55
N SER A 7 1.11 -12.53 12.71
CA SER A 7 0.60 -11.21 13.14
C SER A 7 1.01 -10.79 14.56
N LYS A 8 1.44 -11.74 15.39
CA LYS A 8 1.80 -11.53 16.80
C LYS A 8 3.28 -11.29 17.08
N LEU A 9 4.13 -11.42 16.06
CA LEU A 9 5.56 -11.16 16.17
C LEU A 9 5.92 -9.94 15.34
N SER A 10 6.64 -9.02 15.96
CA SER A 10 7.30 -7.93 15.24
C SER A 10 8.70 -8.34 14.82
N VAL A 11 9.16 -7.83 13.67
CA VAL A 11 10.52 -8.03 13.20
C VAL A 11 11.14 -6.67 12.88
N LEU A 12 12.23 -6.35 13.57
CA LEU A 12 13.12 -5.25 13.21
C LEU A 12 14.38 -5.82 12.59
N ASN A 13 14.89 -5.17 11.56
CA ASN A 13 16.19 -5.50 11.00
C ASN A 13 16.99 -4.23 10.73
N ARG A 14 18.31 -4.34 10.89
CA ARG A 14 19.23 -3.24 10.63
C ARG A 14 20.54 -3.77 10.11
N CYS A 15 20.96 -3.25 8.96
CA CYS A 15 22.30 -3.50 8.47
C CYS A 15 23.29 -2.57 9.16
N PHE A 16 24.43 -3.12 9.57
CA PHE A 16 25.50 -2.39 10.18
C PHE A 16 26.85 -2.92 9.72
N GLU A 17 27.88 -2.11 9.86
CA GLU A 17 29.24 -2.48 9.48
C GLU A 17 30.12 -2.50 10.71
N HIS A 18 30.96 -3.52 10.80
CA HIS A 18 32.03 -3.60 11.78
C HIS A 18 33.27 -4.22 11.11
N ARG A 19 34.42 -3.52 11.21
CA ARG A 19 35.69 -3.97 10.59
C ARG A 19 35.56 -4.30 9.10
N ARG A 20 34.83 -3.47 8.34
CA ARG A 20 34.58 -3.63 6.89
C ARG A 20 33.86 -4.92 6.50
N ARG A 21 33.17 -5.54 7.45
CA ARG A 21 32.23 -6.62 7.21
C ARG A 21 30.83 -6.09 7.47
N TYR A 22 29.91 -6.47 6.60
CA TYR A 22 28.51 -6.08 6.71
C TYR A 22 27.74 -7.16 7.44
N TYR A 23 26.86 -6.73 8.33
CA TYR A 23 26.02 -7.58 9.12
C TYR A 23 24.59 -7.10 9.00
N MET A 24 23.63 -8.02 9.02
CA MET A 24 22.24 -7.72 9.27
C MET A 24 21.89 -8.23 10.66
N GLY A 25 21.60 -7.32 11.58
CA GLY A 25 21.01 -7.65 12.87
C GLY A 25 19.50 -7.75 12.74
N VAL A 26 18.91 -8.72 13.44
CA VAL A 26 17.47 -8.99 13.42
C VAL A 26 16.99 -9.09 14.86
N SER A 27 15.87 -8.43 15.15
CA SER A 27 15.17 -8.51 16.43
C SER A 27 13.74 -8.99 16.22
N VAL A 28 13.34 -9.98 16.99
CA VAL A 28 11.95 -10.46 17.04
C VAL A 28 11.37 -10.06 18.38
N LEU A 29 10.25 -9.32 18.35
CA LEU A 29 9.57 -8.84 19.54
C LEU A 29 8.26 -9.59 19.71
N ALA A 30 7.98 -10.02 20.94
CA ALA A 30 6.70 -10.61 21.33
C ALA A 30 6.10 -9.84 22.50
N PHE A 31 4.82 -9.49 22.37
CA PHE A 31 4.08 -8.75 23.39
C PHE A 31 3.29 -9.71 24.26
N ILE A 32 3.46 -9.62 25.58
CA ILE A 32 2.91 -10.59 26.53
C ILE A 32 2.13 -9.89 27.65
N PRO A 33 1.05 -10.50 28.15
CA PRO A 33 0.53 -10.19 29.48
C PRO A 33 1.50 -10.74 30.55
N LEU A 34 1.53 -10.09 31.72
CA LEU A 34 2.28 -10.57 32.89
C LEU A 34 1.46 -11.52 33.78
N GLU A 35 0.20 -11.76 33.44
CA GLU A 35 -0.67 -12.75 34.08
C GLU A 35 -0.39 -14.19 33.58
N ASP A 36 -1.01 -15.20 34.21
CA ASP A 36 -0.72 -16.64 34.05
C ASP A 36 -1.00 -17.26 32.65
N ALA A 37 -1.35 -16.47 31.63
CA ALA A 37 -1.67 -16.96 30.30
C ALA A 37 -0.46 -16.83 29.35
N PRO A 38 0.06 -17.93 28.77
CA PRO A 38 1.22 -17.89 27.86
C PRO A 38 0.84 -17.42 26.45
N VAL A 39 0.01 -16.38 26.36
CA VAL A 39 -0.58 -15.93 25.10
C VAL A 39 0.15 -14.69 24.59
N LEU A 40 0.40 -14.63 23.28
CA LEU A 40 0.93 -13.43 22.65
C LEU A 40 -0.19 -12.47 22.27
N LEU A 41 0.04 -11.19 22.54
CA LEU A 41 -0.81 -10.11 22.07
C LEU A 41 -0.42 -9.68 20.65
N PRO A 42 -1.34 -9.09 19.85
CA PRO A 42 -1.03 -8.65 18.49
C PRO A 42 0.09 -7.61 18.41
N GLU A 43 0.92 -7.67 17.36
CA GLU A 43 2.00 -6.69 17.15
C GLU A 43 1.47 -5.25 17.04
N ALA A 44 0.34 -5.05 16.35
CA ALA A 44 -0.23 -3.72 16.18
C ALA A 44 -0.55 -3.06 17.53
N ALA A 45 -1.07 -3.85 18.48
CA ALA A 45 -1.35 -3.37 19.84
C ALA A 45 -0.05 -3.01 20.59
N MET A 46 1.01 -3.79 20.39
CA MET A 46 2.33 -3.51 20.99
C MET A 46 2.87 -2.14 20.54
N TRP A 47 2.83 -1.83 19.23
CA TRP A 47 3.37 -0.57 18.72
C TRP A 47 2.55 0.65 19.11
N VAL A 48 1.22 0.53 19.15
CA VAL A 48 0.35 1.60 19.69
C VAL A 48 0.68 1.85 21.15
N PHE A 49 0.69 0.80 21.97
CA PHE A 49 1.01 0.89 23.39
C PHE A 49 2.41 1.49 23.62
N ALA A 50 3.44 0.98 22.95
CA ALA A 50 4.81 1.46 23.11
C ALA A 50 4.97 2.92 22.66
N GLY A 51 4.32 3.32 21.56
CA GLY A 51 4.36 4.71 21.07
C GLY A 51 3.73 5.69 22.05
N GLU A 52 2.58 5.34 22.64
CA GLU A 52 1.93 6.15 23.68
C GLU A 52 2.72 6.18 24.99
N ARG A 53 3.31 5.04 25.37
CA ARG A 53 3.96 4.86 26.68
C ARG A 53 5.38 5.39 26.73
N LEU A 54 6.19 5.15 25.70
CA LEU A 54 7.63 5.44 25.67
C LEU A 54 7.98 6.67 24.81
N GLY A 55 7.04 7.18 24.02
CA GLY A 55 7.25 8.35 23.16
C GLY A 55 8.31 8.09 22.09
N ALA A 56 9.40 8.87 22.11
CA ALA A 56 10.50 8.76 21.14
C ALA A 56 11.52 7.67 21.46
N GLU A 57 11.42 7.04 22.64
CA GLU A 57 12.37 6.00 23.07
C GLU A 57 12.10 4.69 22.30
N ALA A 58 13.14 4.13 21.69
CA ALA A 58 13.02 2.89 20.93
C ALA A 58 13.06 1.67 21.85
N LEU A 59 12.16 0.70 21.63
CA LEU A 59 12.22 -0.60 22.31
C LEU A 59 13.52 -1.35 22.00
N ASP A 60 13.98 -1.24 20.75
CA ASP A 60 15.20 -1.86 20.25
C ASP A 60 15.68 -1.23 18.91
N VAL A 61 16.94 -1.44 18.54
CA VAL A 61 17.57 -0.87 17.32
C VAL A 61 18.12 -1.90 16.34
N GLY A 62 17.89 -3.19 16.55
CA GLY A 62 18.29 -4.25 15.64
C GLY A 62 19.78 -4.60 15.67
N ILE A 63 20.49 -4.30 16.76
CA ILE A 63 21.94 -4.55 16.90
C ILE A 63 22.18 -5.46 18.12
N PRO A 64 22.96 -6.56 17.98
CA PRO A 64 23.24 -7.47 19.08
C PRO A 64 23.86 -6.79 20.30
N LYS A 65 23.45 -7.25 21.49
CA LYS A 65 23.96 -6.80 22.78
C LYS A 65 24.94 -7.81 23.36
N ALA A 66 25.82 -7.34 24.24
CA ALA A 66 26.79 -8.19 24.91
C ALA A 66 26.18 -9.03 26.05
N ARG A 67 25.06 -8.58 26.63
CA ARG A 67 24.48 -9.13 27.87
C ARG A 67 22.96 -9.15 27.83
N GLY A 68 22.37 -10.11 28.55
CA GLY A 68 20.94 -10.09 28.85
C GLY A 68 20.61 -8.95 29.81
N GLU A 69 19.49 -8.28 29.59
CA GLU A 69 19.03 -7.14 30.41
C GLU A 69 17.52 -7.13 30.59
N PHE A 70 17.05 -6.40 31.61
CA PHE A 70 15.65 -6.01 31.71
C PHE A 70 15.51 -4.53 32.03
N LEU A 71 14.40 -3.94 31.60
CA LEU A 71 14.00 -2.57 31.89
C LEU A 71 12.60 -2.58 32.51
N VAL A 72 12.34 -1.58 33.34
CA VAL A 72 11.01 -1.34 33.90
C VAL A 72 10.63 0.11 33.64
N ASP A 73 9.48 0.31 33.02
CA ASP A 73 8.85 1.62 32.89
C ASP A 73 7.59 1.65 33.77
N GLY A 74 7.35 2.79 34.43
CA GLY A 74 6.20 2.94 35.32
C GLY A 74 6.37 3.96 36.44
N LYS A 75 5.53 3.79 37.45
CA LYS A 75 5.47 4.63 38.64
C LYS A 75 5.66 3.79 39.89
N ALA A 76 6.20 4.39 40.95
CA ALA A 76 6.05 3.90 42.30
C ALA A 76 4.63 4.21 42.80
N PHE A 77 3.98 3.25 43.43
CA PHE A 77 2.66 3.42 44.02
C PHE A 77 2.74 3.25 45.54
N ALA A 78 2.16 4.19 46.27
CA ALA A 78 2.09 4.11 47.72
C ALA A 78 1.18 2.94 48.16
N PRO A 79 1.58 2.13 49.16
CA PRO A 79 0.82 0.96 49.57
C PRO A 79 -0.64 1.28 49.92
N GLY A 80 -1.59 0.57 49.30
CA GLY A 80 -3.02 0.76 49.52
C GLY A 80 -3.58 2.11 49.03
N GLY A 81 -2.82 2.87 48.23
CA GLY A 81 -3.22 4.18 47.70
C GLY A 81 -3.18 5.32 48.72
N ALA A 82 -2.71 5.07 49.95
CA ALA A 82 -2.58 6.10 50.98
C ALA A 82 -1.31 6.95 50.74
N PRO A 83 -1.38 8.30 50.79
CA PRO A 83 -0.20 9.13 50.61
C PRO A 83 0.95 8.76 51.55
N ALA A 84 2.14 8.51 51.00
CA ALA A 84 3.34 8.15 51.76
C ALA A 84 4.50 9.08 51.41
N ALA A 85 5.35 9.38 52.39
CA ALA A 85 6.55 10.22 52.18
C ALA A 85 7.67 9.46 51.46
N GLY A 86 7.71 8.12 51.59
CA GLY A 86 8.69 7.27 50.94
C GLY A 86 8.18 5.84 50.75
N VAL A 87 8.50 5.25 49.61
CA VAL A 87 8.04 3.92 49.17
C VAL A 87 9.24 3.13 48.63
N PRO A 88 9.58 1.96 49.21
CA PRO A 88 10.55 1.08 48.59
C PRO A 88 9.89 0.39 47.38
N VAL A 89 10.54 0.43 46.23
CA VAL A 89 10.12 -0.33 45.04
C VAL A 89 11.14 -1.41 44.74
N ARG A 90 10.68 -2.55 44.22
CA ARG A 90 11.54 -3.68 43.89
C ARG A 90 11.19 -4.23 42.52
N ALA A 91 12.21 -4.51 41.72
CA ALA A 91 12.11 -5.30 40.49
C ALA A 91 13.10 -6.46 40.57
N ALA A 92 12.58 -7.68 40.63
CA ALA A 92 13.36 -8.91 40.63
C ALA A 92 13.01 -9.74 39.40
N VAL A 93 14.01 -10.14 38.62
CA VAL A 93 13.85 -10.96 37.41
C VAL A 93 14.98 -12.00 37.38
N GLY A 94 14.61 -13.28 37.53
CA GLY A 94 15.56 -14.37 37.68
C GLY A 94 16.55 -14.11 38.83
N PRO A 95 17.87 -14.08 38.57
CA PRO A 95 18.88 -13.85 39.61
C PRO A 95 19.10 -12.38 39.98
N ILE A 96 18.54 -11.42 39.22
CA ILE A 96 18.74 -10.00 39.48
C ILE A 96 17.63 -9.48 40.39
N ASP A 97 18.00 -8.78 41.46
CA ASP A 97 17.09 -8.13 42.41
C ASP A 97 17.55 -6.69 42.65
N LYS A 98 16.77 -5.74 42.15
CA LYS A 98 17.05 -4.31 42.27
C LYS A 98 15.95 -3.62 43.08
N GLN A 99 16.37 -2.79 44.01
CA GLN A 99 15.50 -1.99 44.86
C GLN A 99 15.88 -0.52 44.76
N LEU A 100 14.88 0.34 44.71
CA LEU A 100 15.04 1.79 44.83
C LEU A 100 14.20 2.28 46.00
N TYR A 101 14.68 3.31 46.69
CA TYR A 101 13.87 4.03 47.67
C TYR A 101 13.33 5.30 47.01
N VAL A 102 12.01 5.38 46.89
CA VAL A 102 11.31 6.47 46.19
C VAL A 102 10.72 7.42 47.21
N GLN A 103 11.21 8.65 47.26
CA GLN A 103 10.76 9.68 48.20
C GLN A 103 10.04 10.81 47.48
N GLY A 104 9.12 11.48 48.16
CA GLY A 104 8.49 12.67 47.63
C GLY A 104 9.46 13.83 47.43
N ASP A 105 8.96 14.93 46.85
CA ASP A 105 9.79 16.09 46.58
C ASP A 105 10.38 16.68 47.87
N ARG A 106 11.67 17.01 47.78
CA ARG A 106 12.51 17.51 48.88
C ARG A 106 13.51 18.52 48.35
N TYR A 107 13.95 19.41 49.22
CA TYR A 107 14.89 20.47 48.89
C TYR A 107 15.94 20.64 49.98
N TRP A 108 17.12 21.12 49.59
CA TRP A 108 18.10 21.60 50.55
C TRP A 108 17.67 22.96 51.11
N SER A 109 17.59 23.05 52.44
CA SER A 109 17.33 24.29 53.18
C SER A 109 18.52 24.65 54.07
N GLY A 110 18.52 25.86 54.64
CA GLY A 110 19.55 26.28 55.61
C GLY A 110 19.64 25.42 56.88
N LEU A 111 18.64 24.57 57.16
CA LEU A 111 18.57 23.66 58.29
C LEU A 111 18.84 22.19 57.92
N GLY A 112 19.12 21.88 56.65
CA GLY A 112 19.26 20.52 56.12
C GLY A 112 18.21 20.20 55.04
N ALA A 113 18.09 18.93 54.67
CA ALA A 113 17.07 18.47 53.73
C ALA A 113 15.66 18.62 54.34
N THR A 114 14.69 19.08 53.56
CA THR A 114 13.28 19.12 54.00
C THR A 114 12.71 17.71 54.15
N GLU A 115 11.66 17.57 54.96
CA GLU A 115 10.86 16.35 55.00
C GLU A 115 10.25 16.06 53.61
N PRO A 116 10.18 14.78 53.18
CA PRO A 116 9.57 14.43 51.90
C PRO A 116 8.07 14.69 51.89
N MET A 117 7.60 15.35 50.83
CA MET A 117 6.17 15.51 50.59
C MET A 117 5.49 14.15 50.37
N ALA A 118 4.30 13.95 50.91
CA ALA A 118 3.57 12.70 50.68
C ALA A 118 3.07 12.61 49.23
N PHE A 119 3.16 11.43 48.63
CA PHE A 119 2.66 11.15 47.28
C PHE A 119 1.87 9.83 47.26
N THR A 120 0.96 9.70 46.30
CA THR A 120 0.24 8.44 46.01
C THR A 120 0.88 7.68 44.85
N GLU A 121 1.42 8.42 43.86
CA GLU A 121 2.20 7.89 42.75
C GLU A 121 3.41 8.78 42.45
N MET A 122 4.52 8.19 41.99
CA MET A 122 5.74 8.91 41.60
C MET A 122 6.37 8.26 40.36
N PRO A 123 6.60 9.00 39.25
CA PRO A 123 7.28 8.45 38.07
C PRO A 123 8.69 7.91 38.36
N LEU A 124 9.09 6.84 37.65
CA LEU A 124 10.41 6.21 37.81
C LEU A 124 11.44 6.63 36.74
N GLY A 125 11.21 7.79 36.12
CA GLY A 125 12.07 8.31 35.04
C GLY A 125 13.37 8.93 35.54
N TRP A 126 14.29 9.17 34.59
CA TRP A 126 15.59 9.79 34.89
C TRP A 126 15.51 11.20 35.45
N ALA A 127 14.41 11.93 35.19
CA ALA A 127 14.16 13.25 35.78
C ALA A 127 13.96 13.21 37.30
N GLN A 128 13.70 12.04 37.87
CA GLN A 128 13.49 11.81 39.29
C GLN A 128 14.75 11.27 39.99
N ALA A 129 15.74 10.81 39.23
CA ALA A 129 17.02 10.32 39.74
C ALA A 129 18.03 11.45 39.95
N TYR A 130 19.13 11.15 40.65
CA TYR A 130 20.21 12.11 40.87
C TYR A 130 20.79 12.61 39.54
N GLY A 131 20.96 13.93 39.41
CA GLY A 131 21.51 14.55 38.21
C GLY A 131 21.11 16.01 38.04
N GLY A 132 21.01 16.45 36.80
CA GLY A 132 20.58 17.79 36.39
C GLY A 132 21.61 18.51 35.55
N GLU A 133 21.34 19.78 35.23
CA GLU A 133 22.17 20.60 34.35
C GLU A 133 23.65 20.60 34.81
N GLY A 134 24.56 20.29 33.89
CA GLY A 134 26.00 20.17 34.17
C GLY A 134 26.45 18.79 34.70
N TYR A 135 25.53 17.87 35.01
CA TYR A 135 25.86 16.49 35.39
C TYR A 135 25.70 15.52 34.21
N THR A 136 26.81 15.23 33.53
CA THR A 136 26.80 14.50 32.24
C THR A 136 26.26 13.08 32.31
N ARG A 137 26.31 12.42 33.48
CA ARG A 137 25.81 11.05 33.67
C ARG A 137 24.28 10.96 33.76
N ASN A 138 23.59 12.06 34.05
CA ASN A 138 22.13 12.17 33.98
C ASN A 138 21.76 13.66 33.89
N PRO A 139 21.83 14.27 32.71
CA PRO A 139 21.53 15.70 32.54
C PRO A 139 20.06 16.04 32.78
N LEU A 140 19.16 15.05 32.74
CA LEU A 140 17.71 15.25 32.94
C LEU A 140 17.29 15.24 34.42
N GLY A 141 18.13 14.71 35.30
CA GLY A 141 17.81 14.49 36.71
C GLY A 141 17.73 15.74 37.58
N LYS A 142 17.67 15.52 38.89
CA LYS A 142 17.68 16.59 39.90
C LYS A 142 18.56 16.22 41.08
N GLY A 143 19.09 17.21 41.81
CA GLY A 143 20.06 16.98 42.90
C GLY A 143 21.40 17.69 42.72
N PHE A 144 21.82 17.92 41.48
CA PHE A 144 23.12 18.53 41.17
C PHE A 144 23.05 20.05 41.05
N ALA A 145 22.16 20.55 40.18
CA ALA A 145 21.98 21.97 39.91
C ALA A 145 20.94 22.63 40.83
N GLU A 146 21.09 23.94 41.05
CA GLU A 146 20.04 24.77 41.64
C GLU A 146 19.01 25.14 40.57
N ILE A 147 17.75 25.15 40.96
CA ILE A 147 16.64 25.63 40.16
C ILE A 147 16.07 26.89 40.78
N GLU A 148 15.49 27.75 39.95
CA GLU A 148 14.78 28.94 40.41
C GLU A 148 13.28 28.66 40.40
N VAL A 149 12.65 28.74 41.57
CA VAL A 149 11.20 28.58 41.75
C VAL A 149 10.68 29.86 42.38
N GLU A 150 9.81 30.58 41.67
CA GLU A 150 9.20 31.84 42.12
C GLU A 150 10.23 32.89 42.64
N GLY A 151 11.38 32.99 41.98
CA GLY A 151 12.46 33.91 42.37
C GLY A 151 13.36 33.43 43.51
N THR A 152 13.14 32.22 44.02
CA THR A 152 13.98 31.59 45.06
C THR A 152 14.85 30.49 44.46
N LYS A 153 16.17 30.54 44.70
CA LYS A 153 17.08 29.47 44.32
C LYS A 153 17.00 28.33 45.32
N LEU A 154 16.60 27.16 44.85
CA LEU A 154 16.48 25.94 45.64
C LEU A 154 17.27 24.82 44.95
N ARG A 155 17.88 23.94 45.75
CA ARG A 155 18.46 22.71 45.23
C ARG A 155 17.55 21.53 45.58
N PRO A 156 16.85 20.94 44.61
CA PRO A 156 16.01 19.76 44.86
C PRO A 156 16.89 18.56 45.25
N LEU A 157 16.33 17.59 45.97
CA LEU A 157 16.90 16.25 46.12
C LEU A 157 16.26 15.31 45.08
N PRO A 158 16.94 14.22 44.68
CA PRO A 158 16.32 13.18 43.87
C PRO A 158 15.15 12.52 44.61
N ASN A 159 14.17 12.03 43.85
CA ASN A 159 13.14 11.15 44.39
C ASN A 159 13.63 9.69 44.40
N LEU A 160 14.39 9.29 43.36
CA LEU A 160 14.91 7.92 43.23
C LEU A 160 16.32 7.84 43.80
N GLU A 161 16.48 7.05 44.85
CA GLU A 161 17.77 6.79 45.48
C GLU A 161 18.05 5.28 45.56
N ASP A 162 19.31 4.89 45.45
CA ASP A 162 19.76 3.55 45.83
C ASP A 162 19.72 3.47 47.37
N PRO A 163 18.98 2.50 47.97
CA PRO A 163 18.93 2.33 49.42
C PRO A 163 20.32 2.14 50.08
N ARG A 164 21.34 1.76 49.32
CA ARG A 164 22.72 1.57 49.77
C ARG A 164 23.54 2.86 49.71
N GLN A 165 23.06 3.89 49.02
CA GLN A 165 23.77 5.15 48.78
C GLN A 165 22.81 6.35 48.83
N LEU A 166 22.19 6.57 50.00
CA LEU A 166 21.29 7.70 50.22
C LEU A 166 22.04 9.04 50.21
N VAL A 167 21.37 10.09 49.71
CA VAL A 167 21.88 11.46 49.67
C VAL A 167 21.67 12.11 51.03
N SER A 168 22.77 12.31 51.76
CA SER A 168 22.77 12.87 53.12
C SER A 168 23.36 14.28 53.19
N SER A 169 24.06 14.71 52.15
CA SER A 169 24.74 16.01 52.06
C SER A 169 24.64 16.62 50.65
N PRO A 170 24.59 17.96 50.50
CA PRO A 170 24.64 18.62 49.19
C PRO A 170 25.93 18.37 48.39
N ARG A 171 26.96 17.83 49.05
CA ARG A 171 28.24 17.45 48.45
C ARG A 171 28.25 16.03 47.91
N ASP A 172 27.28 15.21 48.28
CA ASP A 172 27.18 13.83 47.80
C ASP A 172 26.94 13.83 46.29
N ARG A 173 27.56 12.85 45.61
CA ARG A 173 27.46 12.65 44.16
C ARG A 173 27.19 11.16 43.91
N PRO A 174 25.99 10.64 44.28
CA PRO A 174 25.68 9.23 44.05
C PRO A 174 25.58 8.93 42.56
N GLU A 175 25.66 7.66 42.22
CA GLU A 175 25.33 7.21 40.86
C GLU A 175 23.83 7.35 40.61
N PRO A 176 23.40 7.89 39.45
CA PRO A 176 21.98 7.96 39.11
C PRO A 176 21.35 6.57 39.10
N ALA A 177 20.33 6.36 39.92
CA ALA A 177 19.62 5.10 40.03
C ALA A 177 18.25 5.19 39.35
N GLY A 178 17.94 4.22 38.49
CA GLY A 178 16.68 4.15 37.75
C GLY A 178 16.48 2.79 37.11
N PHE A 179 15.28 2.52 36.57
CA PHE A 179 14.96 1.26 35.88
C PHE A 179 14.94 1.35 34.35
N GLY A 180 14.84 2.57 33.83
CA GLY A 180 14.70 2.85 32.40
C GLY A 180 16.02 2.85 31.62
N PRO A 181 15.95 3.13 30.32
CA PRO A 181 17.09 3.06 29.40
C PRO A 181 18.04 4.23 29.59
N ILE A 182 19.35 3.97 29.61
CA ILE A 182 20.37 5.01 29.60
C ILE A 182 20.52 5.53 28.17
N ASP A 183 20.44 6.84 27.97
CA ASP A 183 20.62 7.46 26.65
C ASP A 183 22.02 7.15 26.08
N ILE A 184 22.09 6.86 24.79
CA ILE A 184 23.34 6.47 24.13
C ILE A 184 24.40 7.57 24.15
N SER A 185 24.01 8.83 24.30
CA SER A 185 24.89 10.00 24.39
C SER A 185 25.52 10.19 25.78
N TRP A 186 25.05 9.48 26.80
CA TRP A 186 25.57 9.63 28.16
C TRP A 186 26.89 8.87 28.34
N PRO A 187 27.82 9.36 29.21
CA PRO A 187 29.14 8.77 29.42
C PRO A 187 29.14 7.27 29.71
N GLN A 188 28.10 6.76 30.38
CA GLN A 188 27.94 5.33 30.68
C GLN A 188 27.90 4.46 29.43
N ARG A 189 27.40 4.99 28.30
CA ARG A 189 27.32 4.29 27.01
C ARG A 189 28.35 4.80 26.01
N THR A 190 28.58 6.11 25.92
CA THR A 190 29.57 6.66 24.96
C THR A 190 31.00 6.17 25.22
N ALA A 191 31.35 5.86 26.46
CA ALA A 191 32.64 5.25 26.79
C ALA A 191 32.84 3.85 26.15
N LEU A 192 31.76 3.19 25.72
CA LEU A 192 31.74 1.87 25.07
C LEU A 192 31.78 1.97 23.54
N ALA A 193 31.67 3.18 22.98
CA ALA A 193 31.55 3.39 21.54
C ALA A 193 32.86 3.08 20.77
N GLY A 194 33.98 2.99 21.47
CA GLY A 194 35.30 2.76 20.89
C GLY A 194 35.94 4.04 20.33
N THR A 195 37.06 3.87 19.65
CA THR A 195 37.92 4.97 19.19
C THR A 195 37.40 5.58 17.88
N HIS A 196 37.06 6.87 17.92
CA HIS A 196 36.55 7.65 16.77
C HIS A 196 37.57 8.69 16.30
N ASP A 197 38.70 8.21 15.78
CA ASP A 197 39.79 9.03 15.26
C ASP A 197 39.73 9.21 13.73
N GLN A 198 40.77 9.81 13.15
CA GLN A 198 40.89 9.98 11.70
C GLN A 198 40.89 8.62 10.96
N HIS A 199 41.47 7.58 11.56
CA HIS A 199 41.47 6.24 10.97
C HIS A 199 40.05 5.69 10.87
N TRP A 200 39.24 5.80 11.93
CA TRP A 200 37.83 5.44 11.88
C TRP A 200 37.09 6.22 10.80
N LEU A 201 37.22 7.55 10.77
CA LEU A 201 36.54 8.40 9.79
C LEU A 201 36.88 8.01 8.34
N GLU A 202 38.16 7.72 8.07
CA GLU A 202 38.63 7.42 6.72
C GLU A 202 38.33 5.99 6.27
N ASN A 203 38.26 5.03 7.21
CA ASN A 203 38.31 3.60 6.90
C ASN A 203 37.13 2.77 7.40
N LEU A 204 36.43 3.22 8.44
CA LEU A 204 35.42 2.44 9.16
C LEU A 204 34.05 3.12 9.17
N PHE A 205 33.97 4.46 9.19
CA PHE A 205 32.73 5.21 9.03
C PHE A 205 31.97 4.74 7.78
N PRO A 206 30.63 4.63 7.78
CA PRO A 206 29.69 4.87 8.89
C PRO A 206 29.57 3.70 9.88
N GLY A 207 30.36 2.64 9.73
CA GLY A 207 30.39 1.50 10.63
C GLY A 207 30.96 1.81 12.02
N PHE A 208 30.84 0.83 12.92
CA PHE A 208 31.33 0.94 14.29
C PHE A 208 32.86 0.97 14.36
N ALA A 209 33.38 1.61 15.42
CA ALA A 209 34.80 1.55 15.75
C ALA A 209 35.28 0.10 15.87
N ALA A 210 36.54 -0.16 15.51
CA ALA A 210 37.09 -1.51 15.49
C ALA A 210 37.18 -2.15 16.88
N ASP A 211 37.22 -1.33 17.93
CA ASP A 211 37.32 -1.64 19.35
C ASP A 211 36.02 -1.35 20.13
N VAL A 212 34.88 -1.21 19.44
CA VAL A 212 33.56 -1.04 20.08
C VAL A 212 33.28 -2.16 21.08
N ASP A 213 32.76 -1.81 22.25
CA ASP A 213 32.18 -2.77 23.20
C ASP A 213 30.68 -2.86 22.89
N TRP A 214 30.20 -4.05 22.54
CA TRP A 214 28.78 -4.30 22.22
C TRP A 214 27.83 -4.06 23.40
N GLY A 215 28.35 -3.92 24.62
CA GLY A 215 27.63 -3.37 25.76
C GLY A 215 27.11 -1.94 25.52
N LEU A 216 27.62 -1.22 24.52
CA LEU A 216 27.06 0.03 24.02
C LEU A 216 25.56 -0.08 23.73
N HIS A 217 25.11 -1.23 23.24
CA HIS A 217 23.72 -1.46 22.87
C HIS A 217 22.86 -2.05 24.00
N ASN A 218 23.44 -2.33 25.17
CA ASN A 218 22.66 -2.56 26.38
C ASN A 218 22.06 -1.23 26.87
N LEU A 219 20.73 -1.18 26.99
CA LEU A 219 20.00 0.01 27.40
C LEU A 219 19.95 0.12 28.92
N ALA A 220 19.86 -1.01 29.63
CA ALA A 220 19.64 -1.02 31.06
C ALA A 220 20.91 -0.61 31.83
N PRO A 221 20.79 -0.02 33.02
CA PRO A 221 21.92 0.17 33.93
C PRO A 221 22.60 -1.17 34.28
N ARG A 222 23.88 -1.11 34.66
CA ARG A 222 24.72 -2.31 34.82
C ARG A 222 24.18 -3.32 35.84
N ASP A 223 23.49 -2.86 36.87
CA ASP A 223 22.86 -3.67 37.92
C ASP A 223 21.57 -4.37 37.48
N GLN A 224 21.08 -4.11 36.26
CA GLN A 224 19.97 -4.80 35.58
C GLN A 224 20.43 -5.70 34.43
N GLN A 225 21.75 -5.86 34.27
CA GLN A 225 22.36 -6.72 33.26
C GLN A 225 22.89 -8.01 33.89
N ARG A 226 22.86 -9.11 33.13
CA ARG A 226 23.42 -10.41 33.55
C ARG A 226 24.45 -10.94 32.57
N GLU A 227 25.22 -11.91 33.03
CA GLU A 227 26.02 -12.75 32.14
C GLU A 227 25.14 -13.81 31.46
N GLY A 228 25.40 -14.00 30.17
CA GLY A 228 24.53 -14.78 29.29
C GLY A 228 23.20 -14.10 28.99
N PHE A 229 22.34 -14.83 28.30
CA PHE A 229 21.02 -14.38 27.86
C PHE A 229 19.90 -15.15 28.58
N TRP A 230 18.70 -14.59 28.55
CA TRP A 230 17.51 -15.20 29.13
C TRP A 230 17.13 -16.49 28.39
N GLN A 231 16.54 -17.45 29.09
CA GLN A 231 16.13 -18.74 28.53
C GLN A 231 14.60 -18.87 28.42
N GLY A 232 13.84 -18.03 29.12
CA GLY A 232 12.43 -18.25 29.38
C GLY A 232 12.26 -19.14 30.62
N GLY A 233 11.17 -18.95 31.34
CA GLY A 233 10.91 -19.62 32.62
C GLY A 233 11.54 -18.97 33.84
N GLU A 234 12.22 -17.82 33.71
CA GLU A 234 12.70 -17.08 34.88
C GLU A 234 11.54 -16.43 35.64
N PRO A 235 11.51 -16.52 36.99
CA PRO A 235 10.50 -15.86 37.80
C PRO A 235 10.73 -14.34 37.82
N PHE A 236 9.65 -13.58 37.89
CA PHE A 236 9.70 -12.13 38.10
C PHE A 236 8.80 -11.69 39.25
N ARG A 237 9.17 -10.58 39.90
CA ARG A 237 8.42 -9.93 40.96
C ARG A 237 8.63 -8.42 40.95
N PHE A 238 7.52 -7.68 41.01
CA PHE A 238 7.48 -6.23 41.07
C PHE A 238 6.67 -5.78 42.30
N ASP A 239 7.34 -5.15 43.27
CA ASP A 239 6.71 -4.63 44.49
C ASP A 239 6.55 -3.11 44.41
N ASN A 240 5.35 -2.62 44.74
CA ASN A 240 4.96 -1.20 44.71
C ASN A 240 5.13 -0.52 43.33
N LEU A 241 5.00 -1.30 42.26
CA LEU A 241 5.06 -0.85 40.86
C LEU A 241 3.70 -0.99 40.13
N HIS A 242 2.66 -1.37 40.87
CA HIS A 242 1.28 -1.45 40.40
C HIS A 242 0.35 -0.88 41.50
N PRO A 243 -0.80 -0.25 41.13
CA PRO A 243 -1.65 0.46 42.09
C PRO A 243 -2.17 -0.36 43.28
N SER A 244 -2.40 -1.67 43.10
CA SER A 244 -3.15 -2.47 44.07
C SER A 244 -2.53 -3.82 44.47
N LYS A 245 -1.49 -4.30 43.78
CA LYS A 245 -0.93 -5.66 43.99
C LYS A 245 0.56 -5.69 43.67
N ALA A 246 1.27 -6.67 44.23
CA ALA A 246 2.57 -7.05 43.71
C ALA A 246 2.36 -7.89 42.45
N VAL A 247 3.08 -7.58 41.37
CA VAL A 247 2.99 -8.33 40.12
C VAL A 247 4.05 -9.43 40.16
N VAL A 248 3.61 -10.69 40.08
CA VAL A 248 4.46 -11.87 40.23
C VAL A 248 4.10 -12.86 39.13
N GLY A 249 5.09 -13.47 38.50
CA GLY A 249 4.86 -14.47 37.46
C GLY A 249 6.16 -15.14 37.01
N GLU A 250 6.08 -15.86 35.90
CA GLU A 250 7.19 -16.56 35.25
C GLU A 250 7.22 -16.19 33.76
N LEU A 251 8.43 -15.97 33.21
CA LEU A 251 8.56 -15.72 31.78
C LEU A 251 8.07 -16.92 30.96
N PRO A 252 7.34 -16.72 29.86
CA PRO A 252 6.84 -17.82 29.04
C PRO A 252 7.99 -18.60 28.39
N ARG A 253 7.79 -19.91 28.23
CA ARG A 253 8.82 -20.87 27.78
C ARG A 253 8.76 -21.15 26.27
N PHE A 254 8.95 -20.12 25.46
CA PHE A 254 9.08 -20.26 24.00
C PHE A 254 10.31 -19.51 23.49
N ARG A 255 10.70 -19.79 22.24
CA ARG A 255 11.79 -19.08 21.55
C ARG A 255 11.33 -18.56 20.20
N ALA A 256 11.82 -17.38 19.83
CA ALA A 256 11.71 -16.90 18.46
C ALA A 256 12.81 -17.52 17.59
N ARG A 257 12.52 -17.71 16.31
CA ARG A 257 13.47 -18.19 15.28
C ARG A 257 13.33 -17.35 14.03
N VAL A 258 14.46 -17.11 13.38
CA VAL A 258 14.52 -16.40 12.10
C VAL A 258 15.33 -17.20 11.11
N PHE A 259 14.80 -17.33 9.91
CA PHE A 259 15.47 -17.93 8.78
C PHE A 259 15.55 -16.94 7.63
N ILE A 260 16.61 -17.03 6.84
CA ILE A 260 16.77 -16.21 5.65
C ILE A 260 17.12 -17.06 4.45
N SER A 261 16.94 -16.50 3.26
CA SER A 261 17.50 -17.05 2.03
C SER A 261 18.21 -15.96 1.26
N ARG A 262 19.20 -16.35 0.46
CA ARG A 262 20.15 -15.44 -0.16
C ARG A 262 20.16 -15.58 -1.67
N SER A 263 20.49 -14.51 -2.39
CA SER A 263 20.65 -14.53 -3.85
C SER A 263 21.97 -15.18 -4.27
N HIS A 264 23.03 -15.03 -3.47
CA HIS A 264 24.36 -15.59 -3.68
C HIS A 264 25.08 -15.82 -2.34
N ARG A 265 26.16 -16.62 -2.34
CA ARG A 265 26.97 -16.80 -1.13
C ARG A 265 27.89 -15.60 -0.92
N ILE A 266 28.24 -15.36 0.33
CA ILE A 266 29.20 -14.32 0.71
C ILE A 266 30.56 -14.65 0.07
N GLY A 267 31.12 -13.69 -0.67
CA GLY A 267 32.38 -13.85 -1.40
C GLY A 267 32.23 -14.35 -2.84
N GLU A 268 31.03 -14.78 -3.27
CA GLU A 268 30.74 -15.03 -4.68
C GLU A 268 30.42 -13.71 -5.41
N PRO A 269 30.67 -13.62 -6.73
CA PRO A 269 30.30 -12.44 -7.52
C PRO A 269 28.80 -12.11 -7.40
N ARG A 270 28.49 -10.84 -7.20
CA ARG A 270 27.10 -10.35 -7.15
C ARG A 270 26.37 -10.64 -8.46
N PRO A 271 25.22 -11.35 -8.45
CA PRO A 271 24.40 -11.56 -9.65
C PRO A 271 23.87 -10.23 -10.21
N PRO A 272 23.48 -10.17 -11.50
CA PRO A 272 22.81 -9.01 -12.06
C PRO A 272 21.60 -8.58 -11.22
N ALA A 273 21.38 -7.27 -11.07
CA ALA A 273 20.29 -6.74 -10.25
C ALA A 273 18.90 -7.27 -10.65
N ALA A 274 18.68 -7.55 -11.94
CA ALA A 274 17.45 -8.16 -12.45
C ALA A 274 17.21 -9.58 -11.88
N GLU A 275 18.25 -10.38 -11.71
CA GLU A 275 18.15 -11.74 -11.15
C GLU A 275 17.86 -11.69 -9.64
N ILE A 276 18.53 -10.80 -8.90
CA ILE A 276 18.25 -10.58 -7.48
C ILE A 276 16.78 -10.14 -7.28
N LYS A 277 16.31 -9.20 -8.12
CA LYS A 277 14.92 -8.74 -8.10
C LYS A 277 13.92 -9.85 -8.43
N ALA A 278 14.20 -10.69 -9.42
CA ALA A 278 13.39 -11.88 -9.71
C ALA A 278 13.35 -12.85 -8.51
N GLY A 279 14.46 -12.95 -7.77
CA GLY A 279 14.58 -13.74 -6.55
C GLY A 279 13.58 -13.36 -5.45
N TYR A 280 13.18 -12.09 -5.31
CA TYR A 280 12.18 -11.66 -4.31
C TYR A 280 10.77 -12.22 -4.57
N LYS A 281 10.48 -12.62 -5.81
CA LYS A 281 9.17 -13.16 -6.24
C LYS A 281 9.19 -14.68 -6.39
N ALA A 282 10.35 -15.31 -6.30
CA ALA A 282 10.51 -16.75 -6.38
C ALA A 282 10.49 -17.38 -4.98
N PRO A 283 9.96 -18.61 -4.81
CA PRO A 283 10.03 -19.29 -3.54
C PRO A 283 11.49 -19.53 -3.10
N PRO A 284 11.78 -19.49 -1.79
CA PRO A 284 13.11 -19.83 -1.29
C PRO A 284 13.45 -21.29 -1.65
N LYS A 285 14.68 -21.52 -2.10
CA LYS A 285 15.18 -22.88 -2.41
C LYS A 285 15.80 -23.57 -1.20
N ALA A 286 16.34 -22.78 -0.29
CA ALA A 286 16.96 -23.20 0.96
C ALA A 286 16.84 -22.07 1.97
N LEU A 287 16.91 -22.42 3.25
CA LEU A 287 16.92 -21.49 4.37
C LEU A 287 18.19 -21.67 5.19
N GLU A 288 18.72 -20.57 5.73
CA GLU A 288 19.73 -20.55 6.77
C GLU A 288 19.14 -19.90 8.03
N GLU A 289 19.42 -20.46 9.21
CA GLU A 289 18.93 -19.90 10.47
C GLU A 289 19.88 -18.79 10.97
N ILE A 290 19.30 -17.68 11.43
CA ILE A 290 20.00 -16.67 12.22
C ILE A 290 19.80 -17.05 13.69
N PRO A 291 20.86 -17.46 14.41
CA PRO A 291 20.73 -17.82 15.82
C PRO A 291 20.28 -16.61 16.63
N LEU A 292 19.14 -16.73 17.32
CA LEU A 292 18.61 -15.69 18.19
C LEU A 292 18.79 -16.06 19.67
N ALA A 293 19.00 -15.05 20.50
CA ALA A 293 18.99 -15.18 21.95
C ALA A 293 17.98 -14.17 22.55
N LEU A 294 17.31 -14.50 23.66
CA LEU A 294 16.44 -13.55 24.36
C LEU A 294 17.31 -12.57 25.15
N GLN A 295 17.51 -11.36 24.62
CA GLN A 295 18.50 -10.40 25.15
C GLN A 295 17.87 -9.31 26.02
N THR A 296 16.68 -8.83 25.67
CA THR A 296 16.05 -7.69 26.37
C THR A 296 14.63 -8.03 26.79
N LEU A 297 14.29 -7.66 28.02
CA LEU A 297 12.96 -7.74 28.59
C LEU A 297 12.50 -6.33 28.96
N TRP A 298 11.35 -5.91 28.45
CA TRP A 298 10.68 -4.70 28.91
C TRP A 298 9.47 -5.08 29.76
N PHE A 299 9.33 -4.46 30.93
CA PHE A 299 8.19 -4.65 31.82
C PHE A 299 7.45 -3.33 32.05
N PHE A 300 6.13 -3.42 32.06
CA PHE A 300 5.19 -2.34 32.37
C PHE A 300 4.25 -2.83 33.48
N PRO A 301 4.71 -2.91 34.73
CA PRO A 301 3.99 -3.62 35.78
C PRO A 301 2.63 -3.01 36.10
N ASP A 302 2.47 -1.68 35.98
CA ASP A 302 1.20 -0.98 36.20
C ASP A 302 0.14 -1.26 35.12
N ALA A 303 0.59 -1.67 33.93
CA ALA A 303 -0.28 -2.10 32.84
C ALA A 303 -0.38 -3.62 32.71
N GLU A 304 0.35 -4.37 33.54
CA GLU A 304 0.44 -5.84 33.52
C GLU A 304 0.92 -6.41 32.18
N LEU A 305 1.84 -5.71 31.52
CA LEU A 305 2.33 -6.04 30.17
C LEU A 305 3.86 -6.14 30.12
N GLY A 306 4.37 -6.89 29.16
CA GLY A 306 5.80 -6.99 28.88
C GLY A 306 6.11 -7.22 27.41
N VAL A 307 7.34 -6.90 27.01
CA VAL A 307 7.87 -7.17 25.66
C VAL A 307 9.15 -7.99 25.78
N LEU A 308 9.16 -9.14 25.10
CA LEU A 308 10.31 -10.04 25.01
C LEU A 308 11.01 -9.83 23.67
N ILE A 309 12.33 -9.61 23.69
CA ILE A 309 13.10 -9.28 22.49
C ILE A 309 14.22 -10.28 22.27
N TRP A 310 14.06 -11.13 21.25
CA TRP A 310 15.10 -12.01 20.76
C TRP A 310 15.93 -11.31 19.70
N GLN A 311 17.26 -11.41 19.77
CA GLN A 311 18.15 -10.79 18.81
C GLN A 311 19.25 -11.73 18.35
N GLY A 312 19.66 -11.52 17.10
CA GLY A 312 20.81 -12.17 16.49
C GLY A 312 21.31 -11.36 15.31
N SER A 313 22.39 -11.82 14.69
CA SER A 313 22.94 -11.20 13.49
C SER A 313 23.58 -12.23 12.60
N THR A 314 23.61 -11.93 11.31
CA THR A 314 24.33 -12.71 10.30
C THR A 314 25.17 -11.79 9.43
N LEU A 315 26.22 -12.33 8.82
CA LEU A 315 26.97 -11.60 7.80
C LEU A 315 26.10 -11.40 6.56
N VAL A 316 26.28 -10.28 5.88
CA VAL A 316 25.68 -9.99 4.57
C VAL A 316 26.74 -9.67 3.54
N ALA A 317 26.50 -10.08 2.30
CA ALA A 317 27.39 -9.80 1.18
C ALA A 317 27.31 -8.32 0.79
N GLU A 318 26.17 -7.69 1.05
CA GLU A 318 25.88 -6.32 0.65
C GLU A 318 25.60 -5.44 1.87
N GLU A 319 26.07 -4.19 1.86
CA GLU A 319 25.94 -3.24 2.97
C GLU A 319 24.48 -2.97 3.36
N ASP A 320 23.56 -3.04 2.39
CA ASP A 320 22.12 -2.87 2.59
C ASP A 320 21.36 -4.20 2.79
N GLY A 321 22.07 -5.34 2.76
CA GLY A 321 21.46 -6.66 2.83
C GLY A 321 20.67 -7.06 1.58
N ALA A 322 20.94 -6.46 0.41
CA ALA A 322 20.23 -6.78 -0.84
C ALA A 322 20.40 -8.25 -1.27
N ASP A 323 21.43 -8.93 -0.78
CA ASP A 323 21.63 -10.37 -0.93
C ASP A 323 20.57 -11.19 -0.22
N ILE A 324 19.89 -10.65 0.80
CA ILE A 324 18.81 -11.33 1.52
C ILE A 324 17.49 -11.20 0.74
N LEU A 325 17.04 -12.32 0.19
CA LEU A 325 15.80 -12.38 -0.58
C LEU A 325 14.57 -12.48 0.32
N HIS A 326 14.63 -13.35 1.31
CA HIS A 326 13.50 -13.70 2.18
C HIS A 326 13.94 -13.72 3.64
N LEU A 327 13.05 -13.29 4.53
CA LEU A 327 13.17 -13.45 5.98
C LEU A 327 11.90 -14.10 6.52
N VAL A 328 12.04 -15.22 7.22
CA VAL A 328 10.95 -15.98 7.83
C VAL A 328 11.11 -15.92 9.34
N ALA A 329 10.19 -15.28 10.04
CA ALA A 329 10.16 -15.23 11.50
C ALA A 329 9.04 -16.12 12.06
N ALA A 330 9.37 -16.85 13.11
CA ALA A 330 8.49 -17.79 13.78
C ALA A 330 8.76 -17.81 15.29
N ALA A 331 7.87 -18.42 16.06
CA ALA A 331 8.18 -18.86 17.41
C ALA A 331 7.77 -20.32 17.59
N GLU A 332 8.39 -21.00 18.55
CA GLU A 332 8.10 -22.38 18.89
C GLU A 332 8.38 -22.63 20.37
N HIS A 333 7.75 -23.67 20.93
CA HIS A 333 8.08 -24.10 22.29
C HIS A 333 9.52 -24.60 22.36
N ALA A 334 10.24 -24.19 23.41
CA ALA A 334 11.66 -24.50 23.54
C ALA A 334 11.93 -26.02 23.69
N ASP A 335 10.96 -26.78 24.21
CA ASP A 335 11.00 -28.23 24.39
C ASP A 335 10.57 -29.03 23.13
N ARG A 336 9.94 -28.38 22.14
CA ARG A 336 9.39 -29.01 20.93
C ARG A 336 9.83 -28.26 19.67
N PRO A 337 11.13 -28.31 19.33
CA PRO A 337 11.65 -27.58 18.17
C PRO A 337 11.16 -28.18 16.84
N ARG A 338 10.83 -27.32 15.87
CA ARG A 338 10.47 -27.71 14.50
C ARG A 338 11.73 -27.72 13.61
N SER A 339 11.75 -28.53 12.55
CA SER A 339 12.89 -28.58 11.63
C SER A 339 12.91 -27.38 10.68
N ILE A 340 14.09 -27.06 10.11
CA ILE A 340 14.21 -25.96 9.13
C ILE A 340 13.46 -26.27 7.83
N GLU A 341 13.39 -27.54 7.45
CA GLU A 341 12.64 -28.02 6.27
C GLU A 341 11.15 -27.69 6.40
N ARG A 342 10.59 -27.81 7.61
CA ARG A 342 9.19 -27.43 7.86
C ARG A 342 8.95 -25.94 7.58
N TYR A 343 9.88 -25.07 7.96
CA TYR A 343 9.77 -23.64 7.68
C TYR A 343 9.99 -23.31 6.20
N LEU A 344 10.81 -24.09 5.49
CA LEU A 344 11.00 -23.97 4.04
C LEU A 344 9.71 -24.33 3.28
N GLU A 345 9.02 -25.41 3.66
CA GLU A 345 7.71 -25.79 3.09
C GLU A 345 6.68 -24.67 3.28
N VAL A 346 6.58 -24.16 4.51
CA VAL A 346 5.67 -23.09 4.91
C VAL A 346 5.99 -21.77 4.20
N ALA A 347 7.26 -21.47 3.98
CA ALA A 347 7.67 -20.31 3.21
C ALA A 347 7.33 -20.47 1.73
N THR A 348 7.57 -21.65 1.15
CA THR A 348 7.33 -21.97 -0.26
C THR A 348 5.86 -21.91 -0.62
N SER A 349 4.97 -22.45 0.22
CA SER A 349 3.52 -22.46 -0.04
C SER A 349 2.92 -21.05 -0.16
N ARG A 350 3.55 -20.03 0.47
CA ARG A 350 3.13 -18.62 0.42
C ARG A 350 3.62 -17.85 -0.83
N PHE A 351 4.13 -18.57 -1.82
CA PHE A 351 4.45 -18.03 -3.15
C PHE A 351 3.58 -18.62 -4.27
N ASP A 352 2.73 -19.58 -3.97
CA ASP A 352 1.75 -20.08 -4.91
C ASP A 352 0.69 -18.98 -5.19
N LYS A 353 0.50 -18.58 -6.45
CA LYS A 353 -0.39 -17.46 -6.78
C LYS A 353 -1.86 -17.74 -6.44
N ASP A 354 -2.26 -19.01 -6.49
CA ASP A 354 -3.66 -19.41 -6.26
C ASP A 354 -3.92 -19.65 -4.77
N PHE A 355 -2.91 -20.17 -4.04
CA PHE A 355 -3.05 -20.60 -2.65
C PHE A 355 -2.35 -19.73 -1.61
N ALA A 356 -1.49 -18.78 -1.99
CA ALA A 356 -0.76 -17.94 -1.04
C ALA A 356 -1.66 -17.16 -0.06
N PRO A 357 -2.81 -16.56 -0.48
CA PRO A 357 -3.72 -15.92 0.47
C PRO A 357 -4.28 -16.89 1.51
N ILE A 358 -4.53 -18.14 1.11
CA ILE A 358 -5.06 -19.18 1.99
C ILE A 358 -3.96 -19.68 2.94
N ALA A 359 -2.74 -19.87 2.44
CA ALA A 359 -1.58 -20.25 3.24
C ALA A 359 -1.15 -19.16 4.26
N ALA A 360 -1.49 -17.90 4.02
CA ALA A 360 -1.27 -16.82 4.97
C ALA A 360 -2.18 -16.91 6.22
N LEU A 361 -3.37 -17.50 6.08
CA LEU A 361 -4.30 -17.72 7.21
C LEU A 361 -3.82 -18.79 8.20
N ARG A 362 -2.86 -19.63 7.78
CA ARG A 362 -2.28 -20.71 8.60
C ARG A 362 -1.20 -20.19 9.54
N GLU A 363 -1.55 -19.27 10.44
CA GLU A 363 -0.60 -18.67 11.38
C GLU A 363 0.07 -19.73 12.28
N TRP A 364 -0.65 -20.84 12.57
CA TRP A 364 -0.17 -21.90 13.45
C TRP A 364 1.12 -22.60 12.94
N GLU A 365 1.38 -22.49 11.64
CA GLU A 365 2.59 -23.01 11.00
C GLU A 365 3.84 -22.20 11.36
N LEU A 366 3.69 -20.92 11.73
CA LEU A 366 4.76 -20.05 12.22
C LEU A 366 4.68 -19.74 13.73
N LEU A 367 3.55 -19.99 14.38
CA LEU A 367 3.34 -19.72 15.80
C LEU A 367 2.48 -20.83 16.44
N PRO A 368 2.91 -21.56 17.48
CA PRO A 368 2.07 -22.54 18.16
C PRO A 368 0.70 -21.98 18.58
N GLU A 369 -0.34 -22.80 18.45
CA GLU A 369 -1.73 -22.39 18.67
C GLU A 369 -2.01 -21.93 20.10
N ASP A 370 -1.31 -22.48 21.09
CA ASP A 370 -1.46 -22.14 22.50
C ASP A 370 -0.78 -20.82 22.89
N LEU A 371 0.18 -20.37 22.07
CA LEU A 371 0.67 -18.98 22.09
C LEU A 371 -0.30 -18.04 21.32
N GLY A 372 -1.34 -18.62 20.73
CA GLY A 372 -2.17 -18.08 19.67
C GLY A 372 -3.49 -17.38 20.04
N PRO A 373 -4.19 -17.53 21.19
CA PRO A 373 -5.47 -16.83 21.37
C PRO A 373 -5.55 -15.97 22.63
N ALA A 374 -5.49 -14.65 22.43
CA ALA A 374 -6.19 -13.64 23.23
C ALA A 374 -6.82 -12.67 22.23
N PRO A 375 -8.08 -12.28 22.40
CA PRO A 375 -8.77 -11.38 21.47
C PRO A 375 -8.10 -10.00 21.48
N GLY A 376 -7.91 -9.42 20.29
CA GLY A 376 -7.49 -8.02 20.16
C GLY A 376 -8.65 -7.06 20.43
N PRO A 377 -8.40 -5.78 20.77
CA PRO A 377 -9.44 -4.76 20.99
C PRO A 377 -10.20 -4.28 19.73
N ALA A 378 -10.19 -5.07 18.65
CA ALA A 378 -10.84 -4.74 17.38
C ALA A 378 -11.73 -5.91 16.94
N ASP A 379 -12.78 -6.15 17.72
CA ASP A 379 -13.94 -6.99 17.37
C ASP A 379 -14.86 -6.28 16.35
N GLU A 380 -14.30 -5.48 15.42
CA GLU A 380 -15.06 -4.93 14.28
C GLU A 380 -15.59 -6.08 13.40
N ASP A 381 -14.83 -7.16 13.27
CA ASP A 381 -15.26 -8.38 12.61
C ASP A 381 -16.33 -9.15 13.40
N ALA A 382 -16.42 -9.04 14.72
CA ALA A 382 -17.52 -9.66 15.48
C ALA A 382 -18.85 -8.91 15.28
N VAL A 383 -18.80 -7.62 14.96
CA VAL A 383 -19.98 -6.80 14.61
C VAL A 383 -20.41 -7.06 13.16
N LEU A 384 -19.47 -7.16 12.21
CA LEU A 384 -19.74 -7.58 10.82
C LEU A 384 -20.25 -9.02 10.75
N ASN A 385 -19.63 -9.96 11.48
CA ASN A 385 -20.07 -11.35 11.56
C ASN A 385 -21.46 -11.49 12.21
N LYS A 386 -21.88 -10.58 13.10
CA LYS A 386 -23.24 -10.58 13.65
C LYS A 386 -24.30 -10.17 12.62
N ILE A 387 -23.94 -9.29 11.68
CA ILE A 387 -24.82 -8.80 10.63
C ILE A 387 -24.94 -9.85 9.50
N GLU A 388 -23.84 -10.52 9.15
CA GLU A 388 -23.84 -11.63 8.18
C GLU A 388 -24.60 -12.87 8.70
N ASN A 389 -24.54 -13.16 10.01
CA ASN A 389 -25.29 -14.27 10.62
C ASN A 389 -26.81 -14.07 10.57
N LEU A 390 -27.31 -12.83 10.66
CA LEU A 390 -28.76 -12.53 10.61
C LEU A 390 -29.34 -12.70 9.20
N ALA A 391 -28.61 -12.28 8.16
CA ALA A 391 -29.02 -12.45 6.77
C ALA A 391 -29.05 -13.94 6.38
N GLY A 392 -28.03 -14.71 6.77
CA GLY A 392 -27.98 -16.17 6.57
C GLY A 392 -29.10 -16.92 7.31
N GLN A 393 -29.38 -16.56 8.57
CA GLN A 393 -30.48 -17.15 9.35
C GLN A 393 -31.85 -16.82 8.76
N ASN A 394 -32.05 -15.59 8.25
CA ASN A 394 -33.30 -15.19 7.61
C ASN A 394 -33.50 -15.89 6.25
N MET A 395 -32.44 -16.04 5.46
CA MET A 395 -32.47 -16.78 4.20
C MET A 395 -32.77 -18.27 4.42
N HIS A 396 -32.15 -18.90 5.44
CA HIS A 396 -32.39 -20.28 5.81
C HIS A 396 -33.83 -20.52 6.30
N ARG A 397 -34.37 -19.62 7.15
CA ARG A 397 -35.79 -19.68 7.56
C ARG A 397 -36.74 -19.57 6.37
N ARG A 398 -36.41 -18.71 5.40
CA ARG A 398 -37.22 -18.52 4.20
C ARG A 398 -37.17 -19.75 3.29
N MET A 399 -35.99 -20.31 3.04
CA MET A 399 -35.82 -21.56 2.28
C MET A 399 -36.54 -22.74 2.94
N ALA A 400 -36.45 -22.88 4.28
CA ALA A 400 -37.16 -23.93 5.00
C ALA A 400 -38.68 -23.79 4.86
N ALA A 401 -39.21 -22.57 4.99
CA ALA A 401 -40.64 -22.30 4.83
C ALA A 401 -41.12 -22.50 3.37
N GLU A 402 -40.32 -22.15 2.37
CA GLU A 402 -40.63 -22.39 0.95
C GLU A 402 -40.57 -23.88 0.60
N ALA A 403 -39.58 -24.61 1.11
CA ALA A 403 -39.51 -26.06 0.94
C ALA A 403 -40.72 -26.76 1.60
N GLU A 404 -41.14 -26.32 2.79
CA GLU A 404 -42.32 -26.86 3.48
C GLU A 404 -43.61 -26.57 2.69
N LYS A 405 -43.77 -25.34 2.16
CA LYS A 405 -44.89 -24.99 1.26
C LYS A 405 -44.89 -25.81 -0.03
N GLY A 406 -43.73 -25.99 -0.67
CA GLY A 406 -43.59 -26.81 -1.87
C GLY A 406 -43.92 -28.27 -1.62
N ARG A 407 -43.49 -28.82 -0.48
CA ARG A 407 -43.83 -30.19 -0.07
C ARG A 407 -45.32 -30.34 0.27
N ALA A 408 -45.94 -29.35 0.92
CA ALA A 408 -47.38 -29.33 1.19
C ALA A 408 -48.21 -29.19 -0.11
N TYR A 409 -47.72 -28.43 -1.09
CA TYR A 409 -48.32 -28.32 -2.41
C TYR A 409 -48.27 -29.67 -3.14
N VAL A 410 -47.12 -30.35 -3.17
CA VAL A 410 -47.01 -31.71 -3.75
C VAL A 410 -47.93 -32.71 -3.04
N ALA A 411 -48.02 -32.65 -1.70
CA ALA A 411 -48.95 -33.47 -0.92
C ALA A 411 -50.42 -33.23 -1.30
N SER A 412 -50.78 -31.99 -1.65
CA SER A 412 -52.16 -31.62 -2.02
C SER A 412 -52.65 -32.30 -3.31
N PHE A 413 -51.73 -32.75 -4.18
CA PHE A 413 -52.05 -33.56 -5.37
C PHE A 413 -52.02 -35.07 -5.10
N GLY A 414 -51.89 -35.49 -3.84
CA GLY A 414 -51.84 -36.91 -3.46
C GLY A 414 -50.52 -37.62 -3.79
N LEU A 415 -49.47 -36.85 -4.12
CA LEU A 415 -48.13 -37.36 -4.41
C LEU A 415 -47.27 -37.36 -3.14
N ASP A 416 -46.40 -38.36 -2.99
CA ASP A 416 -45.46 -38.45 -1.86
C ASP A 416 -44.45 -37.28 -1.89
N PRO A 417 -44.48 -36.36 -0.92
CA PRO A 417 -43.57 -35.21 -0.88
C PRO A 417 -42.11 -35.57 -0.61
N ASP A 418 -41.81 -36.76 -0.07
CA ASP A 418 -40.44 -37.25 0.10
C ASP A 418 -39.82 -37.70 -1.24
N ILE A 419 -40.66 -38.06 -2.22
CA ILE A 419 -40.23 -38.49 -3.56
C ILE A 419 -40.33 -37.35 -4.58
N HIS A 420 -41.40 -36.55 -4.52
CA HIS A 420 -41.74 -35.55 -5.55
C HIS A 420 -41.67 -34.10 -5.05
N GLY A 421 -41.46 -33.88 -3.76
CA GLY A 421 -41.33 -32.56 -3.16
C GLY A 421 -39.87 -32.10 -3.03
N PRO A 422 -39.64 -30.79 -2.84
CA PRO A 422 -38.29 -30.28 -2.58
C PRO A 422 -37.69 -30.92 -1.31
N ALA A 423 -36.37 -31.09 -1.29
CA ALA A 423 -35.67 -31.75 -0.18
C ALA A 423 -35.90 -31.03 1.15
N LYS A 424 -35.98 -31.78 2.26
CA LYS A 424 -36.05 -31.18 3.60
C LYS A 424 -34.77 -30.41 3.88
N VAL A 425 -34.90 -29.13 4.20
CA VAL A 425 -33.77 -28.29 4.62
C VAL A 425 -33.35 -28.73 6.03
N GLY A 426 -32.14 -29.29 6.16
CA GLY A 426 -31.57 -29.69 7.46
C GLY A 426 -31.19 -28.50 8.34
N PRO A 427 -30.81 -28.72 9.62
CA PRO A 427 -30.37 -27.64 10.50
C PRO A 427 -29.17 -26.87 9.90
N PRO A 428 -29.02 -25.56 10.20
CA PRO A 428 -27.91 -24.78 9.66
C PRO A 428 -26.59 -25.41 10.14
N THR A 429 -25.68 -25.69 9.20
CA THR A 429 -24.32 -26.08 9.53
C THR A 429 -23.66 -24.95 10.31
N PRO A 430 -23.06 -25.21 11.48
CA PRO A 430 -22.33 -24.17 12.21
C PRO A 430 -21.25 -23.58 11.30
N PRO A 431 -20.95 -22.28 11.41
CA PRO A 431 -19.87 -21.67 10.63
C PRO A 431 -18.57 -22.45 10.90
N PRO A 432 -17.75 -22.69 9.85
CA PRO A 432 -16.48 -23.38 10.01
C PRO A 432 -15.62 -22.62 11.01
N SER A 433 -14.92 -23.36 11.86
CA SER A 433 -13.93 -22.76 12.75
C SER A 433 -12.84 -22.05 11.92
N PRO A 434 -12.15 -21.03 12.47
CA PRO A 434 -11.02 -20.40 11.78
C PRO A 434 -9.96 -21.39 11.25
N GLN A 435 -9.87 -22.58 11.85
CA GLN A 435 -8.96 -23.66 11.45
C GLN A 435 -9.43 -24.43 10.20
N GLU A 436 -10.75 -24.51 9.99
CA GLU A 436 -11.36 -25.20 8.85
C GLU A 436 -11.47 -24.29 7.62
N ILE A 437 -11.47 -22.97 7.82
CA ILE A 437 -11.57 -21.97 6.74
C ILE A 437 -10.51 -22.18 5.65
N PRO A 438 -9.20 -22.35 5.96
CA PRO A 438 -8.21 -22.52 4.89
C PRO A 438 -8.42 -23.80 4.07
N ALA A 439 -8.81 -24.90 4.71
CA ALA A 439 -9.08 -26.16 4.00
C ALA A 439 -10.32 -26.03 3.09
N LEU A 440 -11.38 -25.36 3.58
CA LEU A 440 -12.59 -25.09 2.80
C LEU A 440 -12.30 -24.19 1.60
N LEU A 441 -11.54 -23.10 1.81
CA LEU A 441 -11.14 -22.19 0.72
C LEU A 441 -10.26 -22.90 -0.30
N GLU A 442 -9.34 -23.77 0.13
CA GLU A 442 -8.54 -24.61 -0.77
C GLU A 442 -9.42 -25.56 -1.60
N GLU A 443 -10.41 -26.21 -1.00
CA GLU A 443 -11.34 -27.08 -1.71
C GLU A 443 -12.17 -26.29 -2.74
N LEU A 444 -12.72 -25.14 -2.36
CA LEU A 444 -13.47 -24.27 -3.25
C LEU A 444 -12.61 -23.77 -4.41
N LYS A 445 -11.38 -23.34 -4.13
CA LYS A 445 -10.44 -22.89 -5.16
C LYS A 445 -10.07 -24.02 -6.12
N ARG A 446 -9.85 -25.24 -5.61
CA ARG A 446 -9.60 -26.42 -6.46
C ARG A 446 -10.80 -26.77 -7.33
N LYS A 447 -12.03 -26.67 -6.82
CA LYS A 447 -13.25 -26.85 -7.61
C LYS A 447 -13.38 -25.79 -8.70
N GLU A 448 -13.18 -24.52 -8.37
CA GLU A 448 -13.20 -23.41 -9.35
C GLU A 448 -12.17 -23.63 -10.46
N ILE A 449 -10.95 -24.03 -10.13
CA ILE A 449 -9.89 -24.35 -11.11
C ILE A 449 -10.30 -25.54 -11.99
N ALA A 450 -10.85 -26.61 -11.38
CA ALA A 450 -11.29 -27.79 -12.10
C ALA A 450 -12.46 -27.48 -13.06
N GLU A 451 -13.46 -26.73 -12.60
CA GLU A 451 -14.61 -26.31 -13.40
C GLU A 451 -14.18 -25.43 -14.56
N ARG A 452 -13.27 -24.46 -14.32
CA ARG A 452 -12.72 -23.62 -15.38
C ARG A 452 -11.94 -24.44 -16.41
N ALA A 453 -11.11 -25.37 -15.96
CA ALA A 453 -10.38 -26.28 -16.85
C ALA A 453 -11.32 -27.20 -17.65
N GLU A 454 -12.40 -27.68 -17.04
CA GLU A 454 -13.44 -28.46 -17.72
C GLU A 454 -14.16 -27.61 -18.78
N MET A 455 -14.49 -26.36 -18.46
CA MET A 455 -15.12 -25.43 -19.40
C MET A 455 -14.19 -25.08 -20.57
N GLU A 456 -12.91 -24.82 -20.31
CA GLU A 456 -11.90 -24.58 -21.35
C GLU A 456 -11.67 -25.83 -22.21
N ALA A 457 -11.66 -27.03 -21.59
CA ALA A 457 -11.56 -28.30 -22.32
C ALA A 457 -12.80 -28.57 -23.18
N LYS A 458 -14.01 -28.29 -22.67
CA LYS A 458 -15.26 -28.37 -23.44
C LYS A 458 -15.29 -27.38 -24.59
N GLN A 459 -14.85 -26.14 -24.37
CA GLN A 459 -14.73 -25.14 -25.44
C GLN A 459 -13.71 -25.57 -26.50
N LYS A 460 -12.56 -26.11 -26.09
CA LYS A 460 -11.52 -26.56 -27.02
C LYS A 460 -11.92 -27.83 -27.77
N ALA A 461 -12.64 -28.74 -27.12
CA ALA A 461 -13.20 -29.93 -27.75
C ALA A 461 -14.34 -29.56 -28.72
N ALA A 462 -15.25 -28.67 -28.32
CA ALA A 462 -16.28 -28.14 -29.20
C ALA A 462 -15.67 -27.43 -30.41
N GLN A 463 -14.63 -26.61 -30.20
CA GLN A 463 -13.91 -25.95 -31.29
C GLN A 463 -13.24 -26.97 -32.23
N ALA A 464 -12.56 -27.98 -31.70
CA ALA A 464 -11.90 -29.00 -32.52
C ALA A 464 -12.90 -29.92 -33.26
N GLU A 465 -14.07 -30.16 -32.68
CA GLU A 465 -15.15 -30.93 -33.29
C GLU A 465 -15.87 -30.11 -34.37
N ILE A 466 -16.03 -28.79 -34.16
CA ILE A 466 -16.50 -27.83 -35.18
C ILE A 466 -15.50 -27.77 -36.34
N ASP A 467 -14.20 -27.63 -36.08
CA ASP A 467 -13.16 -27.59 -37.10
C ASP A 467 -13.15 -28.89 -37.93
N LYS A 468 -13.30 -30.05 -37.27
CA LYS A 468 -13.38 -31.36 -37.93
C LYS A 468 -14.67 -31.55 -38.73
N MET A 469 -15.81 -31.07 -38.23
CA MET A 469 -17.09 -31.16 -38.94
C MET A 469 -17.16 -30.21 -40.15
N VAL A 470 -16.51 -29.05 -40.07
CA VAL A 470 -16.37 -28.09 -41.19
C VAL A 470 -15.48 -28.69 -42.30
N ASP A 471 -14.42 -29.41 -41.93
CA ASP A 471 -13.53 -30.11 -42.87
C ASP A 471 -14.16 -31.38 -43.49
N GLU A 472 -14.94 -32.16 -42.72
CA GLU A 472 -15.53 -33.44 -43.18
C GLU A 472 -16.86 -33.28 -43.93
N ALA A 473 -17.64 -32.22 -43.68
CA ALA A 473 -18.99 -32.10 -44.25
C ALA A 473 -19.04 -31.42 -45.62
N GLY A 474 -18.09 -30.55 -45.99
CA GLY A 474 -18.06 -29.93 -47.33
C GLY A 474 -19.37 -29.25 -47.78
N ILE A 475 -20.15 -28.69 -46.84
CA ILE A 475 -21.44 -28.04 -47.11
C ILE A 475 -21.33 -26.55 -46.82
N ASP A 476 -21.57 -25.76 -47.85
CA ASP A 476 -21.67 -24.30 -47.80
C ASP A 476 -23.03 -23.90 -47.17
N GLY A 477 -22.99 -23.15 -46.06
CA GLY A 477 -24.14 -22.35 -45.60
C GLY A 477 -25.14 -22.95 -44.58
N PHE A 478 -24.74 -23.77 -43.59
CA PHE A 478 -25.62 -24.09 -42.44
C PHE A 478 -24.97 -23.70 -41.11
N ASN A 479 -25.53 -22.68 -40.43
CA ASN A 479 -24.96 -22.07 -39.23
C ASN A 479 -25.79 -22.40 -37.97
N SER A 480 -25.19 -23.13 -37.02
CA SER A 480 -25.75 -23.48 -35.71
C SER A 480 -25.78 -22.30 -34.72
N GLU A 481 -25.16 -21.16 -35.06
CA GLU A 481 -25.24 -19.90 -34.30
C GLU A 481 -26.66 -19.32 -34.29
N VAL A 482 -27.45 -19.52 -35.36
CA VAL A 482 -28.80 -18.94 -35.51
C VAL A 482 -29.78 -19.44 -34.44
N LEU A 483 -29.69 -20.72 -34.06
CA LEU A 483 -30.57 -21.31 -33.03
C LEU A 483 -30.12 -20.97 -31.59
N HIS A 484 -28.84 -20.62 -31.39
CA HIS A 484 -28.34 -20.11 -30.10
C HIS A 484 -28.55 -18.59 -29.95
N GLU A 485 -28.66 -17.85 -31.05
CA GLU A 485 -29.04 -16.43 -31.07
C GLU A 485 -30.53 -16.23 -30.78
N GLU A 486 -31.43 -17.09 -31.27
CA GLU A 486 -32.87 -16.98 -31.00
C GLU A 486 -33.23 -17.21 -29.52
N GLN A 487 -32.44 -17.98 -28.77
CA GLN A 487 -32.66 -18.22 -27.34
C GLN A 487 -32.08 -17.13 -26.41
N LYS A 488 -31.31 -16.17 -26.96
CA LYS A 488 -30.63 -15.08 -26.22
C LYS A 488 -31.25 -13.70 -26.43
N GLN A 489 -32.53 -13.59 -26.78
CA GLN A 489 -33.23 -12.30 -26.91
C GLN A 489 -33.37 -11.57 -25.56
N THR A 490 -32.23 -11.08 -25.06
CA THR A 490 -32.11 -9.93 -24.17
C THR A 490 -32.45 -8.72 -25.02
N GLN A 491 -33.30 -7.84 -24.50
CA GLN A 491 -33.72 -6.63 -25.18
C GLN A 491 -32.50 -5.85 -25.70
N ILE A 492 -32.38 -5.70 -27.03
CA ILE A 492 -31.31 -4.96 -27.71
C ILE A 492 -31.78 -3.52 -27.89
N GLY A 493 -30.97 -2.55 -27.46
CA GLY A 493 -31.25 -1.13 -27.56
C GLY A 493 -31.90 -0.53 -26.31
N PRO A 494 -32.33 0.75 -26.37
CA PRO A 494 -32.80 1.47 -25.20
C PRO A 494 -34.08 0.85 -24.63
N PRO A 495 -34.29 0.98 -23.29
CA PRO A 495 -35.54 0.58 -22.68
C PRO A 495 -36.75 1.20 -23.40
N THR A 496 -37.76 0.37 -23.69
CA THR A 496 -38.99 0.81 -24.37
C THR A 496 -40.10 1.23 -23.39
N TRP A 497 -39.94 0.88 -22.12
CA TRP A 497 -40.89 1.25 -21.07
C TRP A 497 -40.70 2.72 -20.69
N THR A 498 -41.80 3.48 -20.66
CA THR A 498 -41.86 4.87 -20.18
C THR A 498 -43.08 5.04 -19.29
N ALA A 499 -43.01 5.91 -18.28
CA ALA A 499 -44.12 6.20 -17.38
C ALA A 499 -45.31 6.76 -18.17
N ALA A 500 -45.05 7.60 -19.18
CA ALA A 500 -46.08 8.16 -20.06
C ALA A 500 -46.82 7.10 -20.90
N ALA A 501 -46.12 6.11 -21.44
CA ALA A 501 -46.75 5.02 -22.19
C ALA A 501 -47.60 4.12 -21.29
N LEU A 502 -47.12 3.84 -20.07
CA LEU A 502 -47.89 3.10 -19.07
C LEU A 502 -49.16 3.87 -18.67
N HIS A 503 -49.05 5.17 -18.44
CA HIS A 503 -50.20 6.03 -18.13
C HIS A 503 -51.23 6.03 -19.27
N ALA A 504 -50.79 6.23 -20.52
CA ALA A 504 -51.68 6.22 -21.68
C ALA A 504 -52.35 4.85 -21.91
N MET A 505 -51.66 3.75 -21.59
CA MET A 505 -52.24 2.40 -21.63
C MET A 505 -53.33 2.25 -20.58
N LEU A 506 -53.08 2.69 -19.34
CA LEU A 506 -54.07 2.66 -18.26
C LEU A 506 -55.29 3.53 -18.58
N GLU A 507 -55.09 4.74 -19.13
CA GLU A 507 -56.21 5.60 -19.57
C GLU A 507 -57.06 4.92 -20.63
N LYS A 508 -56.43 4.27 -21.61
CA LYS A 508 -57.13 3.54 -22.67
C LYS A 508 -57.93 2.36 -22.10
N GLU A 509 -57.35 1.62 -21.16
CA GLU A 509 -58.02 0.51 -20.46
C GLU A 509 -59.21 1.00 -19.62
N ALA A 510 -59.06 2.14 -18.93
CA ALA A 510 -60.15 2.79 -18.20
C ALA A 510 -61.29 3.22 -19.12
N ILE A 511 -60.97 3.85 -20.25
CA ILE A 511 -61.99 4.24 -21.26
C ILE A 511 -62.70 2.99 -21.81
N ALA A 512 -61.95 1.93 -22.09
CA ALA A 512 -62.51 0.68 -22.59
C ALA A 512 -63.47 0.03 -21.58
N THR A 513 -63.05 -0.11 -20.32
CA THR A 513 -63.89 -0.70 -19.27
C THR A 513 -65.15 0.13 -19.01
N ARG A 514 -65.03 1.46 -18.90
CA ARG A 514 -66.17 2.38 -18.80
C ARG A 514 -67.15 2.21 -19.96
N SER A 515 -66.67 2.05 -21.19
CA SER A 515 -67.53 1.87 -22.38
C SER A 515 -68.29 0.54 -22.41
N HIS A 516 -67.82 -0.47 -21.66
CA HIS A 516 -68.49 -1.78 -21.51
C HIS A 516 -69.38 -1.86 -20.26
N GLY A 517 -69.53 -0.76 -19.52
CA GLY A 517 -70.48 -0.64 -18.40
C GLY A 517 -69.93 -1.08 -17.04
N PHE A 518 -68.62 -1.24 -16.89
CA PHE A 518 -67.97 -1.59 -15.62
C PHE A 518 -66.90 -0.56 -15.27
N ILE A 519 -66.75 -0.24 -13.98
CA ILE A 519 -65.67 0.61 -13.45
C ILE A 519 -64.75 -0.29 -12.62
N VAL A 520 -63.46 -0.26 -12.92
CA VAL A 520 -62.44 -0.96 -12.13
C VAL A 520 -61.83 0.05 -11.18
N GLU A 521 -62.28 0.06 -9.92
CA GLU A 521 -61.88 1.07 -8.91
C GLU A 521 -60.37 1.19 -8.75
N GLU A 522 -59.65 0.06 -8.72
CA GLU A 522 -58.18 0.02 -8.63
C GLU A 522 -57.48 0.75 -9.79
N LEU A 523 -58.05 0.64 -11.00
CA LEU A 523 -57.48 1.25 -12.21
C LEU A 523 -57.77 2.76 -12.27
N GLU A 524 -58.92 3.19 -11.73
CA GLU A 524 -59.28 4.60 -11.55
C GLU A 524 -58.42 5.27 -10.47
N GLU A 525 -58.15 4.58 -9.36
CA GLU A 525 -57.26 5.06 -8.29
C GLU A 525 -55.83 5.22 -8.81
N MET A 526 -55.32 4.26 -9.58
CA MET A 526 -53.99 4.35 -10.18
C MET A 526 -53.84 5.56 -11.11
N LEU A 527 -54.88 5.94 -11.86
CA LEU A 527 -54.86 7.08 -12.79
C LEU A 527 -54.82 8.45 -12.11
N VAL A 528 -55.15 8.54 -10.82
CA VAL A 528 -55.14 9.79 -10.06
C VAL A 528 -54.09 9.80 -8.94
N ASP A 529 -53.33 8.72 -8.74
CA ASP A 529 -52.29 8.64 -7.72
C ASP A 529 -50.99 9.33 -8.17
N GLU A 530 -50.86 10.60 -7.76
CA GLU A 530 -49.67 11.42 -8.02
C GLU A 530 -48.36 10.80 -7.48
N LYS A 531 -48.40 10.04 -6.37
CA LYS A 531 -47.19 9.42 -5.80
C LYS A 531 -46.73 8.24 -6.63
N LEU A 532 -47.68 7.46 -7.14
CA LEU A 532 -47.40 6.33 -8.03
C LEU A 532 -46.78 6.83 -9.35
N HIS A 533 -47.33 7.89 -9.93
CA HIS A 533 -46.77 8.53 -11.13
C HIS A 533 -45.35 9.06 -10.89
N ALA A 534 -45.12 9.78 -9.79
CA ALA A 534 -43.79 10.25 -9.43
C ALA A 534 -42.79 9.10 -9.22
N HIS A 535 -43.25 7.96 -8.69
CA HIS A 535 -42.43 6.76 -8.56
C HIS A 535 -42.07 6.16 -9.92
N TRP A 536 -43.02 6.07 -10.87
CA TRP A 536 -42.75 5.61 -12.23
C TRP A 536 -41.76 6.51 -12.96
N ASP A 537 -41.89 7.84 -12.82
CA ASP A 537 -40.95 8.81 -13.39
C ASP A 537 -39.53 8.65 -12.80
N GLU A 538 -39.41 8.27 -11.53
CA GLU A 538 -38.12 7.97 -10.90
C GLU A 538 -37.53 6.65 -11.40
N VAL A 539 -38.34 5.59 -11.51
CA VAL A 539 -37.92 4.29 -12.07
C VAL A 539 -37.45 4.46 -13.51
N GLU A 540 -38.19 5.22 -14.34
CA GLU A 540 -37.82 5.54 -15.71
C GLU A 540 -36.46 6.24 -15.78
N ARG A 541 -36.27 7.29 -14.96
CA ARG A 541 -35.00 8.04 -14.90
C ARG A 541 -33.82 7.15 -14.49
N GLN A 542 -33.99 6.30 -13.47
CA GLN A 542 -32.94 5.39 -13.01
C GLN A 542 -32.60 4.32 -14.07
N MET A 543 -33.62 3.77 -14.72
CA MET A 543 -33.46 2.78 -15.78
C MET A 543 -32.66 3.34 -16.96
N PHE A 544 -33.04 4.52 -17.47
CA PHE A 544 -32.29 5.17 -18.56
C PHE A 544 -30.90 5.63 -18.15
N ALA A 545 -30.71 6.12 -16.92
CA ALA A 545 -29.38 6.48 -16.41
C ALA A 545 -28.45 5.26 -16.32
N SER A 546 -28.95 4.12 -15.82
CA SER A 546 -28.20 2.87 -15.77
C SER A 546 -27.85 2.36 -17.17
N TYR A 547 -28.83 2.37 -18.08
CA TYR A 547 -28.62 1.96 -19.47
C TYR A 547 -27.58 2.86 -20.19
N ARG A 548 -27.66 4.19 -20.03
CA ARG A 548 -26.68 5.14 -20.58
C ARG A 548 -25.24 4.80 -20.17
N LEU A 549 -25.00 4.30 -18.96
CA LEU A 549 -23.65 3.93 -18.51
C LEU A 549 -23.19 2.54 -18.93
N GLN A 550 -24.11 1.68 -19.39
CA GLN A 550 -23.81 0.25 -19.66
C GLN A 550 -24.10 -0.21 -21.09
N ALA A 551 -24.64 0.65 -21.96
CA ALA A 551 -25.01 0.28 -23.32
C ALA A 551 -23.88 -0.44 -24.09
N HIS A 552 -22.62 -0.01 -23.95
CA HIS A 552 -21.45 -0.62 -24.59
C HIS A 552 -21.09 -2.03 -24.10
N ARG A 553 -21.72 -2.49 -23.00
CA ARG A 553 -21.57 -3.86 -22.47
C ARG A 553 -22.60 -4.83 -23.04
N GLN A 554 -23.60 -4.33 -23.76
CA GLN A 554 -24.58 -5.15 -24.46
C GLN A 554 -24.07 -5.58 -25.83
N THR A 555 -24.78 -6.50 -26.46
CA THR A 555 -24.57 -6.81 -27.88
C THR A 555 -24.97 -5.58 -28.71
N PRO A 556 -24.15 -5.11 -29.67
CA PRO A 556 -24.46 -3.92 -30.44
C PRO A 556 -25.79 -4.04 -31.18
N ALA A 557 -26.60 -2.98 -31.16
CA ALA A 557 -27.82 -2.95 -31.96
C ALA A 557 -27.53 -3.09 -33.47
N PRO A 558 -28.38 -3.80 -34.24
CA PRO A 558 -28.22 -3.93 -35.68
C PRO A 558 -28.44 -2.58 -36.37
N ALA A 559 -27.86 -2.44 -37.57
CA ALA A 559 -28.11 -1.27 -38.41
C ALA A 559 -29.60 -1.15 -38.76
N MET A 560 -30.09 0.08 -38.81
CA MET A 560 -31.47 0.36 -39.21
C MET A 560 -31.70 -0.08 -40.65
N ALA A 561 -32.90 -0.62 -40.92
CA ALA A 561 -33.28 -1.07 -42.26
C ALA A 561 -33.11 0.04 -43.31
N MET A 562 -32.55 -0.30 -44.47
CA MET A 562 -32.22 0.68 -45.53
C MET A 562 -33.42 1.52 -45.99
N GLU A 563 -34.63 0.94 -45.96
CA GLU A 563 -35.88 1.62 -46.34
C GLU A 563 -36.25 2.77 -45.37
N LEU A 564 -35.82 2.68 -44.11
CA LEU A 564 -36.06 3.70 -43.09
C LEU A 564 -35.02 4.83 -43.12
N ARG A 565 -33.93 4.70 -43.88
CA ARG A 565 -32.83 5.67 -43.93
C ARG A 565 -33.30 7.09 -44.27
N GLU A 566 -33.86 7.28 -45.46
CA GLU A 566 -34.31 8.61 -45.91
C GLU A 566 -35.43 9.19 -45.04
N PRO A 567 -36.47 8.40 -44.66
CA PRO A 567 -37.48 8.86 -43.70
C PRO A 567 -36.89 9.33 -42.36
N THR A 568 -35.95 8.56 -41.78
CA THR A 568 -35.31 8.91 -40.51
C THR A 568 -34.46 10.17 -40.65
N ARG A 569 -33.69 10.32 -41.74
CA ARG A 569 -32.90 11.53 -42.00
C ARG A 569 -33.79 12.78 -42.14
N ALA A 570 -34.90 12.67 -42.86
CA ALA A 570 -35.88 13.75 -42.98
C ALA A 570 -36.54 14.10 -41.63
N ARG A 571 -36.88 13.08 -40.82
CA ARG A 571 -37.43 13.26 -39.47
C ARG A 571 -36.46 13.98 -38.54
N VAL A 572 -35.17 13.64 -38.59
CA VAL A 572 -34.11 14.29 -37.81
C VAL A 572 -33.97 15.75 -38.25
N GLN A 573 -33.94 16.06 -39.55
CA GLN A 573 -33.89 17.44 -40.02
C GLN A 573 -35.10 18.26 -39.58
N ALA A 574 -36.30 17.69 -39.65
CA ALA A 574 -37.51 18.34 -39.17
C ALA A 574 -37.46 18.59 -37.66
N ALA A 575 -37.00 17.61 -36.88
CA ALA A 575 -36.86 17.72 -35.43
C ALA A 575 -35.85 18.82 -35.03
N VAL A 576 -34.70 18.90 -35.71
CA VAL A 576 -33.71 19.98 -35.50
C VAL A 576 -34.33 21.34 -35.83
N ALA A 577 -34.99 21.47 -36.99
CA ALA A 577 -35.62 22.75 -37.39
C ALA A 577 -36.77 23.18 -36.46
N GLY A 578 -37.49 22.20 -35.89
CA GLY A 578 -38.60 22.42 -34.96
C GLY A 578 -38.19 22.62 -33.50
N GLY A 579 -36.92 22.39 -33.14
CA GLY A 579 -36.46 22.43 -31.75
C GLY A 579 -37.08 21.34 -30.87
N GLU A 580 -37.29 20.16 -31.43
CA GLU A 580 -37.91 19.03 -30.72
C GLU A 580 -36.97 18.39 -29.69
N ASP A 581 -37.56 17.71 -28.70
CA ASP A 581 -36.82 16.96 -27.69
C ASP A 581 -36.35 15.59 -28.22
N PHE A 582 -35.04 15.48 -28.47
CA PHE A 582 -34.40 14.27 -28.99
C PHE A 582 -34.28 13.13 -27.98
N ALA A 583 -34.50 13.37 -26.68
CA ALA A 583 -34.51 12.29 -25.67
C ALA A 583 -35.60 11.24 -25.94
N LYS A 584 -36.62 11.62 -26.73
CA LYS A 584 -37.76 10.76 -27.11
C LYS A 584 -37.59 10.11 -28.48
N LEU A 585 -36.50 10.41 -29.20
CA LEU A 585 -36.23 9.87 -30.53
C LEU A 585 -35.22 8.72 -30.43
N ASN A 586 -35.68 7.52 -30.81
CA ASN A 586 -34.80 6.38 -30.98
C ASN A 586 -34.14 6.43 -32.36
N MET A 587 -32.83 6.67 -32.38
CA MET A 587 -32.00 6.68 -33.59
C MET A 587 -30.97 5.56 -33.57
N THR A 588 -31.22 4.50 -32.78
CA THR A 588 -30.39 3.31 -32.74
C THR A 588 -30.24 2.71 -34.15
N GLY A 589 -29.00 2.49 -34.57
CA GLY A 589 -28.64 1.97 -35.89
C GLY A 589 -28.87 2.92 -37.07
N ALA A 590 -29.30 4.17 -36.85
CA ALA A 590 -29.63 5.10 -37.94
C ALA A 590 -28.40 5.51 -38.77
N ASP A 591 -28.59 5.71 -40.08
CA ASP A 591 -27.56 6.29 -40.94
C ASP A 591 -27.76 7.81 -41.10
N LEU A 592 -26.97 8.56 -40.32
CA LEU A 592 -26.92 10.01 -40.27
C LEU A 592 -25.58 10.54 -40.84
N SER A 593 -24.90 9.73 -41.64
CA SER A 593 -23.62 10.09 -42.25
C SER A 593 -23.74 11.37 -43.09
N GLY A 594 -22.71 12.22 -42.99
CA GLY A 594 -22.61 13.51 -43.68
C GLY A 594 -23.68 14.56 -43.33
N MET A 595 -24.54 14.32 -42.34
CA MET A 595 -25.58 15.29 -41.96
C MET A 595 -25.00 16.48 -41.20
N SER A 596 -25.60 17.66 -41.40
CA SER A 596 -25.35 18.84 -40.57
C SER A 596 -26.34 18.87 -39.41
N LEU A 597 -25.81 18.76 -38.20
CA LEU A 597 -26.49 18.82 -36.90
C LEU A 597 -25.84 19.90 -36.01
N VAL A 598 -25.24 20.92 -36.63
CA VAL A 598 -24.54 22.02 -35.97
C VAL A 598 -25.48 22.72 -34.97
N GLY A 599 -25.05 22.81 -33.72
CA GLY A 599 -25.81 23.47 -32.65
C GLY A 599 -27.10 22.74 -32.24
N ALA A 600 -27.37 21.53 -32.75
CA ALA A 600 -28.58 20.80 -32.41
C ALA A 600 -28.61 20.41 -30.92
N ASP A 601 -29.79 20.46 -30.31
CA ASP A 601 -30.02 19.96 -28.96
C ASP A 601 -30.35 18.46 -29.01
N LEU A 602 -29.35 17.63 -28.76
CA LEU A 602 -29.39 16.17 -28.83
C LEU A 602 -29.22 15.54 -27.44
N ARG A 603 -29.57 16.28 -26.38
CA ARG A 603 -29.41 15.82 -25.00
C ARG A 603 -30.18 14.53 -24.76
N GLY A 604 -29.50 13.56 -24.14
CA GLY A 604 -30.10 12.28 -23.78
C GLY A 604 -30.53 11.39 -24.95
N ALA A 605 -30.21 11.76 -26.19
CA ALA A 605 -30.61 11.03 -27.39
C ALA A 605 -29.96 9.64 -27.49
N PHE A 606 -30.64 8.70 -28.15
CA PHE A 606 -30.14 7.34 -28.36
C PHE A 606 -29.63 7.15 -29.79
N PHE A 607 -28.32 7.08 -29.93
CA PHE A 607 -27.56 6.85 -31.17
C PHE A 607 -26.73 5.57 -31.11
N GLU A 608 -27.14 4.58 -30.31
CA GLU A 608 -26.41 3.30 -30.22
C GLU A 608 -26.25 2.70 -31.62
N SER A 609 -25.04 2.28 -31.99
CA SER A 609 -24.71 1.74 -33.31
C SER A 609 -25.03 2.66 -34.52
N ALA A 610 -25.32 3.95 -34.31
CA ALA A 610 -25.60 4.87 -35.41
C ALA A 610 -24.35 5.13 -36.27
N ASN A 611 -24.56 5.38 -37.56
CA ASN A 611 -23.52 5.86 -38.47
C ASN A 611 -23.58 7.38 -38.58
N LEU A 612 -22.60 8.07 -37.98
CA LEU A 612 -22.41 9.51 -38.00
C LEU A 612 -21.15 9.91 -38.78
N ASP A 613 -20.60 9.01 -39.60
CA ASP A 613 -19.38 9.26 -40.37
C ASP A 613 -19.51 10.55 -41.21
N GLY A 614 -18.53 11.44 -41.07
CA GLY A 614 -18.47 12.73 -41.76
C GLY A 614 -19.57 13.74 -41.39
N ALA A 615 -20.41 13.48 -40.39
CA ALA A 615 -21.41 14.43 -39.93
C ALA A 615 -20.77 15.66 -39.26
N ASP A 616 -21.50 16.78 -39.26
CA ASP A 616 -21.11 18.02 -38.58
C ASP A 616 -22.02 18.26 -37.36
N LEU A 617 -21.49 17.95 -36.18
CA LEU A 617 -22.10 18.12 -34.86
C LEU A 617 -21.43 19.27 -34.08
N SER A 618 -20.76 20.20 -34.76
CA SER A 618 -20.08 21.32 -34.11
C SER A 618 -21.05 22.12 -33.25
N ASN A 619 -20.65 22.45 -32.02
CA ASN A 619 -21.47 23.14 -31.00
C ASN A 619 -22.79 22.45 -30.62
N ALA A 620 -23.02 21.19 -31.01
CA ALA A 620 -24.21 20.45 -30.59
C ALA A 620 -24.21 20.18 -29.08
N ILE A 621 -25.39 20.00 -28.50
CA ILE A 621 -25.55 19.63 -27.09
C ILE A 621 -25.89 18.14 -27.02
N LEU A 622 -24.91 17.31 -26.67
CA LEU A 622 -24.99 15.85 -26.59
C LEU A 622 -24.89 15.34 -25.14
N SER A 623 -25.10 16.22 -24.16
CA SER A 623 -25.03 15.87 -22.74
C SER A 623 -25.92 14.67 -22.42
N GLY A 624 -25.32 13.62 -21.85
CA GLY A 624 -26.01 12.37 -21.51
C GLY A 624 -26.52 11.53 -22.68
N ALA A 625 -26.14 11.81 -23.94
CA ALA A 625 -26.52 10.99 -25.09
C ALA A 625 -25.78 9.64 -25.09
N THR A 626 -26.40 8.61 -25.69
CA THR A 626 -25.79 7.28 -25.86
C THR A 626 -25.35 7.11 -27.31
N LEU A 627 -24.03 7.06 -27.54
CA LEU A 627 -23.38 6.78 -28.82
C LEU A 627 -22.52 5.50 -28.75
N ALA A 628 -22.86 4.58 -27.85
CA ALA A 628 -22.17 3.30 -27.74
C ALA A 628 -22.18 2.56 -29.09
N HIS A 629 -21.05 1.98 -29.48
CA HIS A 629 -20.87 1.29 -30.76
C HIS A 629 -21.05 2.15 -32.03
N ALA A 630 -21.31 3.46 -31.92
CA ALA A 630 -21.51 4.31 -33.08
C ALA A 630 -20.22 4.49 -33.91
N SER A 631 -20.38 4.77 -35.21
CA SER A 631 -19.29 5.19 -36.09
C SER A 631 -19.31 6.71 -36.23
N LEU A 632 -18.22 7.38 -35.85
CA LEU A 632 -18.03 8.83 -35.90
C LEU A 632 -16.80 9.21 -36.73
N ARG A 633 -16.48 8.44 -37.77
CA ARG A 633 -15.23 8.64 -38.50
C ARG A 633 -15.27 9.96 -39.26
N GLY A 634 -14.24 10.79 -39.08
CA GLY A 634 -14.18 12.11 -39.70
C GLY A 634 -15.29 13.08 -39.27
N THR A 635 -16.05 12.77 -38.22
CA THR A 635 -17.10 13.64 -37.68
C THR A 635 -16.50 14.88 -37.04
N LYS A 636 -17.19 16.02 -37.14
CA LYS A 636 -16.82 17.26 -36.45
C LYS A 636 -17.69 17.45 -35.22
N LEU A 637 -17.07 17.53 -34.06
CA LEU A 637 -17.70 17.76 -32.75
C LEU A 637 -17.16 19.02 -32.08
N ASP A 638 -16.41 19.88 -32.80
CA ASP A 638 -15.75 21.04 -32.21
C ASP A 638 -16.72 21.92 -31.39
N GLY A 639 -16.38 22.17 -30.13
CA GLY A 639 -17.18 22.94 -29.18
C GLY A 639 -18.46 22.25 -28.67
N ALA A 640 -18.70 20.98 -29.01
CA ALA A 640 -19.87 20.25 -28.55
C ALA A 640 -19.83 20.00 -27.02
N LYS A 641 -21.02 19.98 -26.39
CA LYS A 641 -21.18 19.59 -24.99
C LYS A 641 -21.42 18.08 -24.91
N LEU A 642 -20.46 17.35 -24.38
CA LEU A 642 -20.43 15.89 -24.33
C LEU A 642 -20.38 15.39 -22.87
N ASP A 643 -20.84 16.20 -21.91
CA ASP A 643 -20.82 15.82 -20.49
C ASP A 643 -21.74 14.61 -20.25
N GLY A 644 -21.19 13.57 -19.62
CA GLY A 644 -21.89 12.31 -19.37
C GLY A 644 -22.27 11.51 -20.61
N VAL A 645 -21.72 11.82 -21.79
CA VAL A 645 -21.98 11.06 -23.02
C VAL A 645 -21.40 9.64 -22.92
N ASN A 646 -22.07 8.63 -23.49
CA ASN A 646 -21.50 7.30 -23.64
C ASN A 646 -21.00 7.07 -25.07
N LEU A 647 -19.69 7.01 -25.26
CA LEU A 647 -18.96 6.69 -26.49
C LEU A 647 -18.23 5.33 -26.39
N GLY A 648 -18.64 4.47 -25.47
CA GLY A 648 -18.04 3.15 -25.26
C GLY A 648 -18.09 2.31 -26.54
N LYS A 649 -16.95 1.73 -26.92
CA LYS A 649 -16.74 0.98 -28.17
C LYS A 649 -17.09 1.76 -29.45
N ALA A 650 -17.23 3.08 -29.39
CA ALA A 650 -17.45 3.90 -30.58
C ALA A 650 -16.15 4.04 -31.40
N ARG A 651 -16.31 4.32 -32.70
CA ARG A 651 -15.20 4.51 -33.63
C ARG A 651 -15.05 5.99 -33.94
N LEU A 652 -14.06 6.64 -33.33
CA LEU A 652 -13.76 8.06 -33.47
C LEU A 652 -12.51 8.32 -34.33
N THR A 653 -12.27 7.49 -35.35
CA THR A 653 -11.12 7.66 -36.24
C THR A 653 -11.20 9.00 -36.96
N GLU A 654 -10.15 9.83 -36.86
CA GLU A 654 -10.07 11.16 -37.49
C GLU A 654 -11.20 12.14 -37.07
N THR A 655 -11.85 11.90 -35.92
CA THR A 655 -12.87 12.80 -35.37
C THR A 655 -12.22 14.04 -34.74
N SER A 656 -12.80 15.22 -34.97
CA SER A 656 -12.40 16.46 -34.30
C SER A 656 -13.32 16.74 -33.12
N LEU A 657 -12.77 16.80 -31.90
CA LEU A 657 -13.45 17.06 -30.63
C LEU A 657 -12.89 18.34 -29.97
N ARG A 658 -12.40 19.32 -30.74
CA ARG A 658 -11.66 20.46 -30.15
C ARG A 658 -12.53 21.25 -29.19
N GLY A 659 -12.01 21.53 -28.00
CA GLY A 659 -12.67 22.34 -26.99
C GLY A 659 -13.97 21.74 -26.44
N CYS A 660 -14.19 20.44 -26.59
CA CYS A 660 -15.37 19.77 -26.06
C CYS A 660 -15.35 19.69 -24.53
N ASN A 661 -16.54 19.64 -23.93
CA ASN A 661 -16.68 19.23 -22.54
C ASN A 661 -16.95 17.71 -22.49
N LEU A 662 -15.95 16.91 -22.12
CA LEU A 662 -16.02 15.45 -21.94
C LEU A 662 -16.12 15.06 -20.46
N GLU A 663 -16.57 15.96 -19.59
CA GLU A 663 -16.73 15.68 -18.17
C GLU A 663 -17.61 14.42 -17.98
N LYS A 664 -17.10 13.42 -17.24
CA LYS A 664 -17.79 12.14 -16.97
C LYS A 664 -18.22 11.36 -18.23
N ALA A 665 -17.64 11.66 -19.38
CA ALA A 665 -17.88 10.87 -20.59
C ALA A 665 -17.32 9.45 -20.44
N VAL A 666 -17.96 8.47 -21.08
CA VAL A 666 -17.55 7.06 -21.07
C VAL A 666 -16.97 6.71 -22.45
N LEU A 667 -15.68 6.41 -22.52
CA LEU A 667 -14.96 6.04 -23.75
C LEU A 667 -14.35 4.63 -23.62
N GLU A 668 -14.94 3.76 -22.80
CA GLU A 668 -14.42 2.39 -22.59
C GLU A 668 -14.32 1.64 -23.92
N GLU A 669 -13.12 1.11 -24.22
CA GLU A 669 -12.83 0.40 -25.47
C GLU A 669 -13.12 1.19 -26.77
N ALA A 670 -13.27 2.51 -26.69
CA ALA A 670 -13.42 3.35 -27.87
C ALA A 670 -12.12 3.39 -28.70
N VAL A 671 -12.25 3.59 -30.01
CA VAL A 671 -11.11 3.67 -30.95
C VAL A 671 -10.96 5.09 -31.45
N LEU A 672 -9.87 5.77 -31.09
CA LEU A 672 -9.63 7.20 -31.34
C LEU A 672 -8.45 7.46 -32.29
N GLU A 673 -8.18 6.56 -33.23
CA GLU A 673 -7.06 6.72 -34.17
C GLU A 673 -7.06 8.10 -34.87
N ARG A 674 -5.99 8.87 -34.68
CA ARG A 674 -5.81 10.23 -35.24
C ARG A 674 -6.93 11.22 -34.88
N ALA A 675 -7.65 11.00 -33.79
CA ALA A 675 -8.64 11.94 -33.28
C ALA A 675 -7.95 13.19 -32.68
N VAL A 676 -8.71 14.29 -32.59
CA VAL A 676 -8.22 15.55 -31.98
C VAL A 676 -9.09 15.94 -30.79
N LEU A 677 -8.52 15.90 -29.59
CA LEU A 677 -9.13 16.27 -28.31
C LEU A 677 -8.54 17.56 -27.73
N ASP A 678 -7.94 18.41 -28.56
CA ASP A 678 -7.24 19.59 -28.09
C ASP A 678 -8.15 20.52 -27.28
N GLY A 679 -7.71 20.94 -26.09
CA GLY A 679 -8.42 21.85 -25.21
C GLY A 679 -9.67 21.28 -24.53
N CYS A 680 -9.89 19.96 -24.57
CA CYS A 680 -11.03 19.33 -23.92
C CYS A 680 -10.96 19.40 -22.38
N ASN A 681 -12.13 19.52 -21.75
CA ASN A 681 -12.30 19.19 -20.33
C ASN A 681 -12.60 17.69 -20.20
N CYS A 682 -11.72 16.94 -19.56
CA CYS A 682 -11.79 15.49 -19.40
C CYS A 682 -12.04 15.07 -17.94
N GLU A 683 -12.50 15.96 -17.07
CA GLU A 683 -12.70 15.65 -15.66
C GLU A 683 -13.67 14.46 -15.46
N GLY A 684 -13.21 13.41 -14.76
CA GLY A 684 -14.01 12.21 -14.50
C GLY A 684 -14.28 11.30 -15.71
N ILE A 685 -13.60 11.52 -16.84
CA ILE A 685 -13.72 10.66 -18.03
C ILE A 685 -13.32 9.20 -17.73
N SER A 686 -14.04 8.23 -18.29
CA SER A 686 -13.66 6.81 -18.27
C SER A 686 -12.99 6.44 -19.60
N LEU A 687 -11.74 5.96 -19.53
CA LEU A 687 -10.92 5.61 -20.70
C LEU A 687 -10.49 4.14 -20.72
N LEU A 688 -11.12 3.28 -19.91
CA LEU A 688 -10.69 1.90 -19.72
C LEU A 688 -10.51 1.18 -21.06
N ARG A 689 -9.29 0.71 -21.34
CA ARG A 689 -8.93 -0.03 -22.56
C ARG A 689 -9.25 0.70 -23.88
N ALA A 690 -9.37 2.02 -23.85
CA ALA A 690 -9.51 2.82 -25.05
C ALA A 690 -8.22 2.80 -25.87
N LYS A 691 -8.33 3.07 -27.18
CA LYS A 691 -7.21 3.03 -28.11
C LYS A 691 -6.91 4.41 -28.69
N PHE A 692 -5.77 4.94 -28.33
CA PHE A 692 -5.24 6.21 -28.81
C PHE A 692 -3.98 5.91 -29.63
N ASP A 693 -4.09 6.06 -30.95
CA ASP A 693 -2.95 5.98 -31.86
C ASP A 693 -2.87 7.30 -32.64
N GLY A 694 -1.78 8.06 -32.44
CA GLY A 694 -1.58 9.34 -33.09
C GLY A 694 -2.59 10.43 -32.70
N VAL A 695 -3.18 10.34 -31.51
CA VAL A 695 -4.15 11.31 -31.00
C VAL A 695 -3.46 12.63 -30.63
N SER A 696 -4.09 13.75 -30.98
CA SER A 696 -3.73 15.05 -30.40
C SER A 696 -4.61 15.31 -29.18
N ALA A 697 -4.01 15.38 -28.00
CA ALA A 697 -4.67 15.65 -26.72
C ALA A 697 -3.99 16.86 -26.04
N ARG A 698 -3.69 17.88 -26.83
CA ARG A 698 -2.96 19.06 -26.34
C ARG A 698 -3.86 19.89 -25.46
N GLU A 699 -3.29 20.45 -24.40
CA GLU A 699 -4.00 21.38 -23.51
C GLU A 699 -5.28 20.82 -22.87
N ILE A 700 -5.47 19.49 -22.86
CA ILE A 700 -6.59 18.87 -22.15
C ILE A 700 -6.49 19.18 -20.65
N VAL A 701 -7.64 19.20 -19.98
CA VAL A 701 -7.75 19.49 -18.56
C VAL A 701 -8.41 18.34 -17.85
N GLY A 702 -7.81 17.87 -16.75
CA GLY A 702 -8.47 16.92 -15.87
C GLY A 702 -7.65 16.67 -14.62
N VAL A 703 -8.32 16.51 -13.49
CA VAL A 703 -7.68 16.22 -12.21
C VAL A 703 -7.89 14.75 -11.87
N ARG A 704 -6.84 14.06 -11.44
CA ARG A 704 -6.90 12.62 -11.06
C ARG A 704 -7.45 11.72 -12.17
N LEU A 705 -7.04 11.99 -13.41
CA LEU A 705 -7.40 11.13 -14.54
C LEU A 705 -6.79 9.73 -14.36
N LEU A 706 -7.59 8.70 -14.63
CA LEU A 706 -7.15 7.30 -14.59
C LEU A 706 -7.02 6.75 -16.00
N PHE A 707 -5.79 6.42 -16.39
CA PHE A 707 -5.48 5.69 -17.61
C PHE A 707 -5.15 4.25 -17.23
N LEU A 708 -6.14 3.37 -17.35
CA LEU A 708 -6.01 1.95 -17.07
C LEU A 708 -6.06 1.15 -18.37
N GLU A 709 -4.95 0.49 -18.70
CA GLU A 709 -4.79 -0.35 -19.89
C GLU A 709 -5.12 0.37 -21.21
N VAL A 710 -4.84 1.67 -21.28
CA VAL A 710 -5.07 2.49 -22.47
C VAL A 710 -3.87 2.34 -23.41
N GLU A 711 -4.14 2.06 -24.69
CA GLU A 711 -3.11 2.13 -25.72
C GLU A 711 -2.88 3.62 -26.03
N LEU A 712 -1.71 4.16 -25.69
CA LEU A 712 -1.38 5.60 -25.80
C LEU A 712 -0.16 5.81 -26.70
N ALA A 713 -0.16 5.19 -27.88
CA ALA A 713 0.96 5.27 -28.81
C ALA A 713 0.96 6.61 -29.57
N ALA A 714 2.11 7.27 -29.60
CA ALA A 714 2.32 8.51 -30.36
C ALA A 714 1.29 9.64 -30.08
N VAL A 715 0.84 9.76 -28.83
CA VAL A 715 -0.13 10.78 -28.40
C VAL A 715 0.58 12.09 -28.05
N ASP A 716 0.06 13.22 -28.51
CA ASP A 716 0.56 14.56 -28.15
C ASP A 716 -0.26 15.15 -26.99
N PHE A 717 0.27 15.08 -25.78
CA PHE A 717 -0.24 15.72 -24.56
C PHE A 717 0.42 17.10 -24.29
N GLY A 718 0.94 17.78 -25.33
CA GLY A 718 1.60 19.07 -25.18
C GLY A 718 0.75 20.09 -24.42
N GLY A 719 1.28 20.66 -23.34
CA GLY A 719 0.58 21.64 -22.50
C GLY A 719 -0.63 21.10 -21.71
N ALA A 720 -0.85 19.78 -21.69
CA ALA A 720 -1.95 19.17 -20.93
C ALA A 720 -1.83 19.45 -19.42
N ARG A 721 -2.96 19.60 -18.74
CA ARG A 721 -3.06 19.87 -17.30
C ARG A 721 -3.70 18.67 -16.61
N MET A 722 -2.85 17.76 -16.13
CA MET A 722 -3.23 16.44 -15.60
C MET A 722 -2.60 16.15 -14.23
N PHE A 723 -2.74 17.09 -13.30
CA PHE A 723 -2.26 16.94 -11.93
C PHE A 723 -2.90 15.71 -11.24
N GLN A 724 -2.07 14.92 -10.55
CA GLN A 724 -2.45 13.66 -9.88
C GLN A 724 -3.02 12.57 -10.80
N ALA A 725 -2.73 12.61 -12.10
CA ALA A 725 -3.11 11.51 -12.98
C ALA A 725 -2.45 10.18 -12.57
N THR A 726 -3.06 9.07 -12.94
CA THR A 726 -2.55 7.72 -12.69
C THR A 726 -2.58 6.91 -13.97
N PHE A 727 -1.41 6.41 -14.36
CA PHE A 727 -1.21 5.55 -15.52
C PHE A 727 -0.86 4.14 -15.04
N ILE A 728 -1.69 3.17 -15.37
CA ILE A 728 -1.52 1.76 -15.03
C ILE A 728 -1.50 0.92 -16.30
N ALA A 729 -0.42 0.17 -16.50
CA ALA A 729 -0.29 -0.80 -17.60
C ALA A 729 -0.47 -0.19 -19.00
N ASN A 730 0.05 1.03 -19.22
CA ASN A 730 -0.07 1.71 -20.51
C ASN A 730 1.23 1.61 -21.34
N ASP A 731 1.09 1.65 -22.66
CA ASP A 731 2.21 1.87 -23.59
C ASP A 731 2.17 3.31 -24.09
N LEU A 732 3.13 4.13 -23.66
CA LEU A 732 3.22 5.56 -24.01
C LEU A 732 4.37 5.85 -24.99
N ARG A 733 5.00 4.82 -25.57
CA ARG A 733 6.17 5.03 -26.43
C ARG A 733 5.79 5.90 -27.64
N GLY A 734 6.67 6.85 -27.97
CA GLY A 734 6.44 7.85 -29.02
C GLY A 734 5.55 9.03 -28.61
N SER A 735 4.95 9.00 -27.42
CA SER A 735 4.11 10.09 -26.93
C SER A 735 4.93 11.30 -26.43
N ARG A 736 4.27 12.45 -26.38
CA ARG A 736 4.86 13.74 -26.00
C ARG A 736 4.04 14.37 -24.89
N PHE A 737 4.72 14.88 -23.87
CA PHE A 737 4.17 15.62 -22.72
C PHE A 737 4.85 16.99 -22.59
N ALA A 738 5.35 17.56 -23.70
CA ALA A 738 6.11 18.80 -23.66
C ALA A 738 5.29 19.93 -23.01
N GLY A 739 5.83 20.55 -21.96
CA GLY A 739 5.16 21.61 -21.19
C GLY A 739 3.91 21.18 -20.41
N ALA A 740 3.63 19.88 -20.28
CA ALA A 740 2.48 19.40 -19.53
C ALA A 740 2.67 19.55 -18.01
N ASN A 741 1.58 19.74 -17.28
CA ASN A 741 1.55 19.66 -15.82
C ASN A 741 1.13 18.24 -15.39
N LEU A 742 2.09 17.50 -14.86
CA LEU A 742 2.01 16.14 -14.36
C LEU A 742 2.41 16.06 -12.87
N ALA A 743 2.26 17.16 -12.14
CA ALA A 743 2.64 17.18 -10.73
C ALA A 743 1.84 16.12 -9.94
N SER A 744 2.53 15.36 -9.09
CA SER A 744 2.00 14.25 -8.30
C SER A 744 1.36 13.11 -9.12
N THR A 745 1.69 12.99 -10.41
CA THR A 745 1.25 11.88 -11.26
C THR A 745 1.97 10.58 -10.89
N THR A 746 1.28 9.45 -11.07
CA THR A 746 1.82 8.11 -10.81
C THR A 746 1.86 7.26 -12.08
N PHE A 747 2.99 6.61 -12.34
CA PHE A 747 3.16 5.62 -13.39
C PHE A 747 3.44 4.24 -12.76
N LEU A 748 2.55 3.28 -13.04
CA LEU A 748 2.64 1.89 -12.58
C LEU A 748 2.66 0.97 -13.80
N ASN A 749 3.66 0.10 -13.88
CA ASN A 749 3.78 -0.93 -14.92
C ASN A 749 3.63 -0.38 -16.35
N SER A 750 4.10 0.84 -16.61
CA SER A 750 3.87 1.56 -17.88
C SER A 750 5.16 1.72 -18.68
N LYS A 751 5.07 1.71 -20.01
CA LYS A 751 6.23 1.84 -20.90
C LYS A 751 6.39 3.28 -21.37
N LEU A 752 7.48 3.93 -20.98
CA LEU A 752 7.77 5.34 -21.30
C LEU A 752 9.15 5.53 -21.95
N ASP A 753 9.70 4.49 -22.58
CA ASP A 753 10.97 4.59 -23.28
C ASP A 753 10.91 5.63 -24.39
N GLY A 754 11.87 6.56 -24.39
CA GLY A 754 11.98 7.65 -25.38
C GLY A 754 10.89 8.73 -25.32
N VAL A 755 10.04 8.75 -24.28
CA VAL A 755 8.96 9.74 -24.16
C VAL A 755 9.51 11.14 -23.92
N ASP A 756 8.89 12.14 -24.56
CA ASP A 756 9.30 13.54 -24.47
C ASP A 756 8.55 14.29 -23.38
N PHE A 757 9.22 14.59 -22.27
CA PHE A 757 8.74 15.41 -21.15
C PHE A 757 9.37 16.82 -21.13
N SER A 758 9.87 17.31 -22.27
CA SER A 758 10.59 18.59 -22.30
C SER A 758 9.77 19.75 -21.72
N GLY A 759 10.31 20.45 -20.73
CA GLY A 759 9.64 21.56 -20.05
C GLY A 759 8.41 21.18 -19.22
N ALA A 760 8.11 19.89 -19.04
CA ALA A 760 6.98 19.45 -18.24
C ALA A 760 7.22 19.65 -16.73
N ASP A 761 6.15 19.81 -15.97
CA ASP A 761 6.16 19.78 -14.51
C ASP A 761 5.83 18.37 -14.00
N LEU A 762 6.82 17.66 -13.50
CA LEU A 762 6.74 16.36 -12.86
C LEU A 762 7.08 16.45 -11.36
N THR A 763 6.79 17.58 -10.71
CA THR A 763 7.00 17.74 -9.27
C THR A 763 6.29 16.63 -8.50
N ASN A 764 7.00 15.92 -7.62
CA ASN A 764 6.49 14.79 -6.84
C ASN A 764 5.89 13.64 -7.69
N VAL A 765 6.34 13.47 -8.94
CA VAL A 765 5.97 12.29 -9.74
C VAL A 765 6.46 11.01 -9.07
N ARG A 766 5.69 9.92 -9.21
CA ARG A 766 6.05 8.61 -8.68
C ARG A 766 6.06 7.56 -9.78
N CYS A 767 7.20 6.93 -9.96
CA CYS A 767 7.34 5.75 -10.80
C CYS A 767 7.58 4.54 -9.91
N VAL A 768 6.84 3.45 -10.15
CA VAL A 768 6.93 2.21 -9.38
C VAL A 768 7.33 1.05 -10.28
N GLU A 769 7.68 -0.08 -9.65
CA GLU A 769 8.24 -1.26 -10.33
C GLU A 769 7.39 -1.72 -11.53
N GLY A 770 8.06 -2.15 -12.60
CA GLY A 770 7.46 -2.51 -13.89
C GLY A 770 7.42 -1.37 -14.92
N THR A 771 7.76 -0.16 -14.51
CA THR A 771 7.80 1.02 -15.39
C THR A 771 9.15 1.13 -16.12
N THR A 772 9.15 1.45 -17.41
CA THR A 772 10.37 1.65 -18.24
C THR A 772 10.49 3.09 -18.73
N MET A 773 11.71 3.64 -18.77
CA MET A 773 11.96 5.05 -19.09
C MET A 773 13.30 5.29 -19.81
N ALA A 774 13.86 4.27 -20.48
CA ALA A 774 15.15 4.39 -21.14
C ALA A 774 15.09 5.44 -22.26
N GLY A 775 16.10 6.32 -22.34
CA GLY A 775 16.16 7.39 -23.34
C GLY A 775 15.07 8.46 -23.24
N ALA A 776 14.28 8.51 -22.16
CA ALA A 776 13.26 9.54 -21.97
C ALA A 776 13.90 10.95 -21.91
N VAL A 777 13.18 11.95 -22.42
CA VAL A 777 13.69 13.33 -22.58
C VAL A 777 13.04 14.24 -21.55
N PHE A 778 13.84 14.78 -20.64
CA PHE A 778 13.44 15.70 -19.57
C PHE A 778 14.05 17.10 -19.74
N THR A 779 14.41 17.49 -20.96
CA THR A 779 15.11 18.77 -21.18
C THR A 779 14.29 19.94 -20.63
N GLY A 780 14.84 20.68 -19.68
CA GLY A 780 14.15 21.81 -19.01
C GLY A 780 12.95 21.44 -18.14
N ALA A 781 12.71 20.16 -17.87
CA ALA A 781 11.60 19.69 -17.05
C ALA A 781 11.84 19.94 -15.55
N THR A 782 10.76 19.98 -14.76
CA THR A 782 10.80 20.09 -13.30
C THR A 782 10.47 18.75 -12.67
N LEU A 783 11.39 18.17 -11.91
CA LEU A 783 11.29 16.88 -11.22
C LEU A 783 11.56 17.03 -9.71
N VAL A 784 11.18 18.17 -9.12
CA VAL A 784 11.42 18.43 -7.70
C VAL A 784 10.72 17.37 -6.86
N SER A 785 11.47 16.71 -5.96
CA SER A 785 10.97 15.62 -5.12
C SER A 785 10.35 14.45 -5.90
N ALA A 786 10.73 14.23 -7.15
CA ALA A 786 10.33 13.04 -7.91
C ALA A 786 10.89 11.76 -7.28
N ASN A 787 10.12 10.68 -7.32
CA ASN A 787 10.57 9.34 -6.95
C ASN A 787 10.72 8.48 -8.21
N LEU A 788 11.97 8.28 -8.62
CA LEU A 788 12.37 7.47 -9.77
C LEU A 788 13.24 6.28 -9.34
N ARG A 789 13.21 5.88 -8.06
CA ARG A 789 14.11 4.87 -7.50
C ARG A 789 14.11 3.58 -8.34
N GLY A 790 15.29 3.11 -8.70
CA GLY A 790 15.48 1.83 -9.39
C GLY A 790 15.00 1.81 -10.84
N MET A 791 14.69 2.97 -11.43
CA MET A 791 14.18 3.06 -12.81
C MET A 791 15.30 2.88 -13.84
N PRO A 792 15.00 2.23 -14.99
CA PRO A 792 15.89 2.20 -16.13
C PRO A 792 15.82 3.54 -16.87
N LEU A 793 16.89 4.33 -16.78
CA LEU A 793 17.03 5.68 -17.33
C LEU A 793 18.30 5.80 -18.19
N ALA A 794 18.83 4.69 -18.72
CA ALA A 794 19.99 4.70 -19.59
C ALA A 794 19.76 5.63 -20.78
N GLY A 795 20.72 6.53 -21.03
CA GLY A 795 20.66 7.54 -22.09
C GLY A 795 19.60 8.63 -21.92
N ALA A 796 18.91 8.71 -20.78
CA ALA A 796 17.91 9.74 -20.54
C ALA A 796 18.52 11.16 -20.54
N ASP A 797 17.72 12.16 -20.96
CA ASP A 797 18.18 13.52 -21.20
C ASP A 797 17.59 14.52 -20.20
N PHE A 798 18.35 14.83 -19.15
CA PHE A 798 18.02 15.80 -18.10
C PHE A 798 18.65 17.18 -18.32
N ARG A 799 19.06 17.54 -19.53
CA ARG A 799 19.71 18.84 -19.78
C ARG A 799 18.83 19.99 -19.31
N LYS A 800 19.37 20.88 -18.47
CA LYS A 800 18.65 22.02 -17.85
C LYS A 800 17.43 21.66 -17.00
N ALA A 801 17.24 20.38 -16.65
CA ALA A 801 16.15 19.96 -15.78
C ALA A 801 16.41 20.38 -14.32
N THR A 802 15.34 20.54 -13.53
CA THR A 802 15.42 20.78 -12.08
C THR A 802 15.01 19.51 -11.34
N LEU A 803 15.91 18.90 -10.58
CA LEU A 803 15.72 17.63 -9.87
C LEU A 803 15.92 17.77 -8.35
N ASP A 804 15.77 18.97 -7.79
CA ASP A 804 16.03 19.20 -6.37
C ASP A 804 15.28 18.19 -5.49
N LYS A 805 16.02 17.53 -4.60
CA LYS A 805 15.50 16.51 -3.66
C LYS A 805 14.82 15.30 -4.33
N ALA A 806 15.04 15.06 -5.62
CA ALA A 806 14.57 13.85 -6.29
C ALA A 806 15.32 12.60 -5.78
N ASP A 807 14.65 11.46 -5.83
CA ASP A 807 15.22 10.14 -5.53
C ASP A 807 15.48 9.38 -6.84
N LEU A 808 16.77 9.28 -7.20
CA LEU A 808 17.30 8.46 -8.29
C LEU A 808 18.22 7.35 -7.74
N CYS A 809 18.00 6.90 -6.49
CA CYS A 809 18.77 5.77 -5.95
C CYS A 809 18.53 4.51 -6.80
N GLU A 810 19.57 3.68 -6.95
CA GLU A 810 19.53 2.40 -7.69
C GLU A 810 19.15 2.52 -9.18
N CYS A 811 19.10 3.73 -9.75
CA CYS A 811 18.77 3.91 -11.17
C CYS A 811 19.91 3.47 -12.08
N ASP A 812 19.56 2.93 -13.25
CA ASP A 812 20.48 2.85 -14.38
C ASP A 812 20.44 4.19 -15.14
N LEU A 813 21.51 4.97 -15.05
CA LEU A 813 21.70 6.28 -15.67
C LEU A 813 22.93 6.25 -16.61
N ALA A 814 23.31 5.08 -17.14
CA ALA A 814 24.44 4.95 -18.04
C ALA A 814 24.25 5.86 -19.27
N GLY A 815 25.24 6.71 -19.56
CA GLY A 815 25.18 7.68 -20.66
C GLY A 815 24.10 8.76 -20.54
N ALA A 816 23.46 8.92 -19.37
CA ALA A 816 22.46 9.96 -19.16
C ALA A 816 23.09 11.36 -19.19
N LYS A 817 22.31 12.37 -19.62
CA LYS A 817 22.79 13.73 -19.88
C LYS A 817 22.22 14.71 -18.88
N PHE A 818 23.08 15.40 -18.14
CA PHE A 818 22.70 16.37 -17.10
C PHE A 818 23.26 17.77 -17.35
N TYR A 819 23.72 18.09 -18.56
CA TYR A 819 24.31 19.41 -18.84
C TYR A 819 23.42 20.56 -18.32
N GLN A 820 23.97 21.36 -17.40
CA GLN A 820 23.28 22.47 -16.71
C GLN A 820 22.01 22.10 -15.91
N ALA A 821 21.85 20.83 -15.52
CA ALA A 821 20.77 20.43 -14.61
C ALA A 821 20.98 21.01 -13.20
N VAL A 822 19.89 21.24 -12.47
CA VAL A 822 19.90 21.69 -11.07
C VAL A 822 19.37 20.55 -10.20
N ALA A 823 20.26 19.84 -9.51
CA ALA A 823 19.99 18.60 -8.77
C ALA A 823 20.47 18.72 -7.31
N ARG A 824 19.99 19.73 -6.58
CA ARG A 824 20.43 20.00 -5.20
C ARG A 824 19.76 19.04 -4.24
N GLY A 825 20.54 18.39 -3.37
CA GLY A 825 19.99 17.40 -2.43
C GLY A 825 19.41 16.16 -3.10
N THR A 826 19.66 15.95 -4.40
CA THR A 826 19.20 14.78 -5.15
C THR A 826 19.96 13.54 -4.70
N LYS A 827 19.27 12.39 -4.64
CA LYS A 827 19.88 11.12 -4.24
C LYS A 827 20.19 10.27 -5.47
N PHE A 828 21.44 9.86 -5.60
CA PHE A 828 21.97 8.95 -6.61
C PHE A 828 22.63 7.73 -5.94
N GLU A 829 22.17 7.37 -4.74
CA GLU A 829 22.81 6.29 -3.98
C GLU A 829 22.69 4.97 -4.73
N VAL A 830 23.83 4.29 -4.93
CA VAL A 830 23.89 3.02 -5.70
C VAL A 830 23.45 3.18 -7.17
N ALA A 831 23.35 4.40 -7.70
CA ALA A 831 23.02 4.62 -9.12
C ALA A 831 24.20 4.28 -10.04
N ASP A 832 23.91 3.85 -11.26
CA ASP A 832 24.89 3.61 -12.32
C ASP A 832 24.94 4.78 -13.29
N LEU A 833 25.99 5.60 -13.21
CA LEU A 833 26.21 6.81 -14.01
C LEU A 833 27.42 6.62 -14.95
N ARG A 834 27.70 5.39 -15.39
CA ARG A 834 28.81 5.12 -16.32
C ARG A 834 28.66 5.94 -17.61
N GLY A 835 29.69 6.70 -17.94
CA GLY A 835 29.72 7.57 -19.13
C GLY A 835 28.68 8.71 -19.12
N ALA A 836 28.08 9.03 -17.97
CA ALA A 836 27.10 10.12 -17.89
C ALA A 836 27.75 11.51 -18.13
N GLU A 837 27.03 12.39 -18.82
CA GLU A 837 27.45 13.77 -19.12
C GLU A 837 26.94 14.72 -18.02
N LEU A 838 27.76 14.98 -17.00
CA LEU A 838 27.40 15.72 -15.77
C LEU A 838 27.94 17.16 -15.76
N MET A 839 28.39 17.66 -16.91
CA MET A 839 29.08 18.94 -17.06
C MET A 839 28.22 20.14 -16.63
N SER A 840 28.80 21.05 -15.85
CA SER A 840 28.14 22.30 -15.38
C SER A 840 26.81 22.09 -14.63
N ALA A 841 26.53 20.87 -14.17
CA ALA A 841 25.35 20.57 -13.37
C ALA A 841 25.56 20.98 -11.91
N ASN A 842 24.48 21.32 -11.21
CA ASN A 842 24.51 21.70 -9.81
C ASN A 842 24.06 20.56 -8.89
N PHE A 843 25.01 19.88 -8.27
CA PHE A 843 24.81 18.77 -7.35
C PHE A 843 25.06 19.15 -5.89
N MET A 844 24.89 20.42 -5.54
CA MET A 844 25.09 20.89 -4.17
C MET A 844 24.27 20.04 -3.19
N HIS A 845 24.94 19.48 -2.18
CA HIS A 845 24.35 18.56 -1.19
C HIS A 845 23.70 17.28 -1.74
N ALA A 846 23.93 16.92 -3.00
CA ALA A 846 23.50 15.63 -3.54
C ALA A 846 24.24 14.47 -2.86
N SER A 847 23.67 13.27 -2.94
CA SER A 847 24.29 12.04 -2.46
C SER A 847 24.60 11.12 -3.63
N PHE A 848 25.88 10.92 -3.94
CA PHE A 848 26.38 9.89 -4.85
C PHE A 848 26.90 8.67 -4.07
N ALA A 849 26.54 8.50 -2.80
CA ALA A 849 27.11 7.44 -1.98
C ALA A 849 26.94 6.07 -2.67
N ARG A 850 28.06 5.38 -2.91
CA ARG A 850 28.13 4.07 -3.61
C ARG A 850 27.72 4.07 -5.09
N ALA A 851 27.54 5.23 -5.70
CA ALA A 851 27.26 5.33 -7.14
C ALA A 851 28.46 4.85 -7.98
N THR A 852 28.19 4.36 -9.18
CA THR A 852 29.22 4.04 -10.17
C THR A 852 29.33 5.17 -11.18
N ILE A 853 30.50 5.78 -11.33
CA ILE A 853 30.70 6.96 -12.19
C ILE A 853 31.80 6.75 -13.23
N TYR A 854 32.13 5.51 -13.62
CA TYR A 854 33.23 5.25 -14.56
C TYR A 854 33.08 6.04 -15.86
N GLY A 855 34.12 6.76 -16.25
CA GLY A 855 34.12 7.62 -17.44
C GLY A 855 33.10 8.77 -17.43
N ALA A 856 32.51 9.13 -16.27
CA ALA A 856 31.58 10.25 -16.18
C ALA A 856 32.30 11.60 -16.33
N ASP A 857 31.64 12.56 -16.98
CA ASP A 857 32.17 13.91 -17.21
C ASP A 857 31.56 14.92 -16.24
N LEU A 858 32.29 15.27 -15.19
CA LEU A 858 31.89 16.21 -14.13
C LEU A 858 32.52 17.60 -14.31
N ARG A 859 33.04 17.95 -15.49
CA ARG A 859 33.72 19.24 -15.70
C ARG A 859 32.80 20.42 -15.42
N GLY A 860 33.29 21.35 -14.60
CA GLY A 860 32.52 22.53 -14.15
C GLY A 860 31.32 22.23 -13.26
N ALA A 861 31.11 20.98 -12.81
CA ALA A 861 29.98 20.64 -11.95
C ALA A 861 30.16 21.24 -10.55
N ASN A 862 29.05 21.66 -9.93
CA ASN A 862 29.05 22.09 -8.53
C ASN A 862 28.77 20.90 -7.60
N LEU A 863 29.81 20.39 -6.95
CA LEU A 863 29.74 19.28 -5.99
C LEU A 863 29.85 19.78 -4.53
N HIS A 864 29.51 21.04 -4.25
CA HIS A 864 29.64 21.58 -2.91
C HIS A 864 28.83 20.77 -1.88
N GLY A 865 29.50 20.24 -0.86
CA GLY A 865 28.83 19.47 0.20
C GLY A 865 28.20 18.15 -0.25
N THR A 866 28.58 17.63 -1.42
CA THR A 866 28.09 16.35 -1.96
C THR A 866 28.67 15.17 -1.17
N ASP A 867 27.84 14.15 -0.89
CA ASP A 867 28.32 12.87 -0.36
C ASP A 867 28.77 11.96 -1.51
N MET A 868 30.05 11.62 -1.54
CA MET A 868 30.69 10.72 -2.50
C MET A 868 31.36 9.53 -1.80
N ALA A 869 30.92 9.20 -0.57
CA ALA A 869 31.41 8.03 0.13
C ALA A 869 31.22 6.76 -0.71
N ARG A 870 32.28 5.95 -0.83
CA ARG A 870 32.29 4.66 -1.55
C ARG A 870 31.88 4.74 -3.02
N VAL A 871 31.96 5.92 -3.63
CA VAL A 871 31.78 6.04 -5.09
C VAL A 871 32.79 5.15 -5.80
N ARG A 872 32.30 4.43 -6.81
CA ARG A 872 33.12 3.61 -7.72
C ARG A 872 33.51 4.48 -8.91
N SER A 873 34.79 4.82 -9.01
CA SER A 873 35.35 5.68 -10.05
C SER A 873 36.57 5.03 -10.71
N ASP A 874 36.92 5.48 -11.91
CA ASP A 874 38.11 5.09 -12.65
C ASP A 874 38.93 6.33 -13.06
N SER A 875 40.05 6.12 -13.74
CA SER A 875 40.90 7.21 -14.25
C SER A 875 40.27 8.02 -15.39
N ALA A 876 39.14 7.59 -15.94
CA ALA A 876 38.48 8.26 -17.06
C ALA A 876 37.51 9.36 -16.59
N VAL A 877 37.20 9.45 -15.30
CA VAL A 877 36.37 10.52 -14.72
C VAL A 877 37.05 11.88 -14.88
N GLN A 878 36.32 12.85 -15.44
CA GLN A 878 36.82 14.21 -15.67
C GLN A 878 36.25 15.18 -14.64
N LEU A 879 37.10 15.93 -13.94
CA LEU A 879 36.72 16.85 -12.85
C LEU A 879 37.19 18.30 -13.08
N ASP A 880 37.68 18.64 -14.28
CA ASP A 880 38.25 19.97 -14.55
C ASP A 880 37.25 21.09 -14.23
N GLY A 881 37.64 22.00 -13.34
CA GLY A 881 36.80 23.12 -12.92
C GLY A 881 35.61 22.76 -12.02
N ALA A 882 35.49 21.51 -11.54
CA ALA A 882 34.44 21.13 -10.59
C ALA A 882 34.65 21.78 -9.21
N LEU A 883 33.56 22.21 -8.55
CA LEU A 883 33.61 22.77 -7.20
C LEU A 883 33.55 21.65 -6.16
N LEU A 884 34.68 21.33 -5.53
CA LEU A 884 34.84 20.19 -4.60
C LEU A 884 34.83 20.57 -3.11
N THR A 885 34.42 21.79 -2.77
CA THR A 885 34.42 22.26 -1.38
C THR A 885 33.45 21.45 -0.52
N LYS A 886 33.92 20.92 0.62
CA LYS A 886 33.13 20.07 1.55
C LYS A 886 32.59 18.77 0.94
N VAL A 887 33.13 18.30 -0.19
CA VAL A 887 32.79 16.97 -0.71
C VAL A 887 33.26 15.92 0.29
N ARG A 888 32.39 14.98 0.62
CA ARG A 888 32.74 13.84 1.46
C ARG A 888 33.13 12.65 0.57
N ILE A 889 34.39 12.25 0.59
CA ILE A 889 34.89 11.10 -0.20
C ILE A 889 35.19 9.86 0.65
N HIS A 890 35.08 9.98 1.97
CA HIS A 890 35.39 8.91 2.90
C HIS A 890 34.12 8.27 3.49
N PRO A 891 34.13 6.94 3.67
CA PRO A 891 35.21 6.01 3.29
C PRO A 891 35.32 5.86 1.76
N ARG A 892 36.52 5.58 1.25
CA ARG A 892 36.71 5.29 -0.18
C ARG A 892 36.24 3.88 -0.50
N HIS A 893 35.80 3.65 -1.74
CA HIS A 893 35.54 2.30 -2.23
C HIS A 893 36.87 1.53 -2.28
N VAL A 894 36.88 0.31 -1.73
CA VAL A 894 38.00 -0.62 -1.83
C VAL A 894 37.43 -1.91 -2.38
N GLU A 895 37.96 -2.39 -3.51
CA GLU A 895 37.60 -3.72 -4.01
C GLU A 895 37.98 -4.74 -2.94
N GLN A 896 37.02 -5.53 -2.48
CA GLN A 896 37.31 -6.63 -1.57
C GLN A 896 38.06 -7.70 -2.36
N THR A 897 39.40 -7.67 -2.32
CA THR A 897 40.20 -8.82 -2.72
C THR A 897 39.94 -9.95 -1.73
N PRO A 898 39.58 -11.16 -2.19
CA PRO A 898 39.43 -12.32 -1.32
C PRO A 898 40.82 -12.79 -0.87
N GLU A 899 41.41 -12.12 0.13
CA GLU A 899 42.62 -12.58 0.80
C GLU A 899 42.43 -12.59 2.32
N GLY A 900 42.56 -13.78 2.91
CA GLY A 900 42.72 -13.99 4.35
C GLY A 900 41.52 -14.65 5.04
N SER A 901 41.39 -15.96 4.86
CA SER A 901 40.65 -16.90 5.73
C SER A 901 40.98 -16.72 7.21
#